data_AF-A0AAU6VDR4-F1
#
_entry.id   AF-A0AAU6VDR4-F1
#
_cell.length_a   1.000
_cell.length_b   1.000
_cell.length_c   1.000
_cell.angle_alpha   90.00
_cell.angle_beta   90.00
_cell.angle_gamma   90.00
#
_symmetry.space_group_name_H-M   'P 1'
#
loop_
_entity.id
_entity.type
_entity.pdbx_description
1 polymer ?
#
loop_
_entity_poly.entity_id
_entity_poly.type
_entity_poly.pdbx_seq_one_letter_code
_entity_poly.pdbx_strand_id
1 'polypeptide(L)'
;MTENITSMKQNTGAIHNTDPVFYWIGLAIAAFILLPSFALDYGLFDSTSDEFYEAMGWSQPSIAWLWFVLPLGLLVRGWGVPKRSQVIRHYVDIGYSLASMGVILLSSWLTYQGLGYATIPLFIVFIAVMTLAFARLEYLGGDYFVISALITIVLLIAAFIIFPSIAIFIPMFQNSSGQWVAWQFWDILSQSHILNIIRNSILLGIAVGVGATFFGLLFAIYTTRIAKRSAFIARIFSILPIVTPPFIVGLGVTLMLGRSGYVTEWMVDWFGLQQTNWLYGFSGIWLAQVLAFAPMSFMILDGAMKSLHPSLEEASYSLRANRYQTFFQVILPLLKPALANSFLIIFVQSLADFSNPLVLGGSFDVLATQIYFYIVGAQLDYASASTLGSILLVFSLGIFVIQYLWIGQRSYVTISGKSYRGDVQAIPTSLKWFVTVVLYGWMFFNILLYGSIFFGSFTVNWGVDYTLTLNNYINLFGNGMSDGAWPSLITTMIYAGIAAPMTALFGLLIAYVVVRQQFYGKKVIEFSTMLCFAVPGTVAGVSYILAFNNAPIYLTGTAAIVVISMVMRNVPVGIRSGIAGLGQLDKSLDEASLSLRASSWQTIRYIILPLLRPAILSTLVYSFVRAMTTVSAIIFLVTPETRVATSYILNRVEDGEYGIAIAYGSVLIVVMLAIILLFDFWVGEARVARSRSNNQES
;
A
#
# COMPACT_ATOMS: atom_id res chain seq x y z
N MET A 1 3.75 -27.09 -59.78
CA MET A 1 4.72 -27.64 -58.80
C MET A 1 4.44 -27.07 -57.39
N THR A 2 3.16 -26.96 -57.05
CA THR A 2 2.64 -26.10 -55.95
C THR A 2 1.56 -26.83 -55.17
N GLU A 3 1.65 -28.16 -55.08
CA GLU A 3 0.68 -29.00 -54.34
C GLU A 3 1.35 -29.98 -53.36
N ASN A 4 2.69 -30.06 -53.30
CA ASN A 4 3.39 -31.07 -52.50
C ASN A 4 4.13 -30.54 -51.25
N ILE A 5 3.93 -29.28 -50.85
CA ILE A 5 4.58 -28.75 -49.63
C ILE A 5 3.63 -28.69 -48.43
N THR A 6 2.31 -28.78 -48.65
CA THR A 6 1.31 -28.84 -47.57
C THR A 6 1.12 -30.24 -46.98
N SER A 7 1.59 -31.31 -47.63
CA SER A 7 1.46 -32.69 -47.12
C SER A 7 2.61 -33.15 -46.21
N MET A 8 3.75 -32.43 -46.18
CA MET A 8 4.91 -32.80 -45.34
C MET A 8 4.88 -32.25 -43.90
N LYS A 9 3.77 -31.62 -43.46
CA LYS A 9 3.57 -31.24 -42.05
C LYS A 9 2.71 -32.20 -41.24
N GLN A 10 2.24 -33.30 -41.84
CA GLN A 10 1.34 -34.25 -41.17
C GLN A 10 2.01 -35.54 -40.65
N ASN A 11 3.32 -35.73 -40.84
CA ASN A 11 3.93 -37.03 -40.55
C ASN A 11 5.26 -36.97 -39.79
N THR A 12 5.28 -36.25 -38.67
CA THR A 12 6.29 -36.43 -37.62
C THR A 12 5.59 -36.70 -36.30
N GLY A 13 5.56 -37.98 -35.90
CA GLY A 13 5.35 -38.43 -34.52
C GLY A 13 3.97 -38.15 -33.92
N ALA A 14 3.02 -39.05 -34.13
CA ALA A 14 1.81 -39.17 -33.34
C ALA A 14 2.16 -39.57 -31.88
N ILE A 15 2.56 -38.59 -31.07
CA ILE A 15 2.32 -38.66 -29.64
C ILE A 15 0.86 -38.22 -29.48
N HIS A 16 0.01 -39.08 -28.92
CA HIS A 16 -1.35 -38.70 -28.52
C HIS A 16 -1.25 -37.52 -27.54
N ASN A 17 -1.31 -36.28 -28.05
CA ASN A 17 -1.35 -35.09 -27.21
C ASN A 17 -2.74 -35.02 -26.57
N THR A 18 -2.84 -35.59 -25.38
CA THR A 18 -3.98 -35.41 -24.47
C THR A 18 -4.14 -33.91 -24.17
N ASP A 19 -5.38 -33.39 -24.17
CA ASP A 19 -5.64 -31.99 -23.81
C ASP A 19 -5.02 -31.66 -22.45
N PRO A 20 -4.18 -30.60 -22.32
CA PRO A 20 -3.57 -30.23 -21.04
C PRO A 20 -4.54 -30.07 -19.87
N VAL A 21 -5.83 -29.79 -20.16
CA VAL A 21 -6.90 -29.73 -19.15
C VAL A 21 -7.00 -31.01 -18.31
N PHE A 22 -6.71 -32.19 -18.89
CA PHE A 22 -6.74 -33.46 -18.14
C PHE A 22 -5.71 -33.49 -17.00
N TYR A 23 -4.51 -32.94 -17.21
CA TYR A 23 -3.48 -32.87 -16.17
C TYR A 23 -3.88 -31.90 -15.05
N TRP A 24 -4.50 -30.76 -15.40
CA TRP A 24 -5.01 -29.82 -14.41
C TRP A 24 -6.14 -30.41 -13.58
N ILE A 25 -7.07 -31.16 -14.18
CA ILE A 25 -8.12 -31.84 -13.43
C ILE A 25 -7.52 -32.90 -12.48
N GLY A 26 -6.48 -33.62 -12.93
CA GLY A 26 -5.72 -34.52 -12.05
C GLY A 26 -5.16 -33.82 -10.81
N LEU A 27 -4.67 -32.59 -10.95
CA LEU A 27 -4.21 -31.76 -9.83
C LEU A 27 -5.34 -31.43 -8.84
N ALA A 28 -6.54 -31.11 -9.32
CA ALA A 28 -7.70 -30.87 -8.45
C ALA A 28 -8.10 -32.12 -7.65
N ILE A 29 -8.08 -33.29 -8.29
CA ILE A 29 -8.36 -34.58 -7.61
C ILE A 29 -7.28 -34.87 -6.56
N ALA A 30 -6.01 -34.69 -6.91
CA ALA A 30 -4.91 -34.88 -5.96
C ALA A 30 -5.03 -33.93 -4.77
N ALA A 31 -5.41 -32.66 -5.01
CA ALA A 31 -5.63 -31.70 -3.95
C ALA A 31 -6.79 -32.09 -3.04
N PHE A 32 -7.90 -32.61 -3.58
CA PHE A 32 -9.02 -33.11 -2.77
C PHE A 32 -8.61 -34.25 -1.84
N ILE A 33 -7.74 -35.15 -2.31
CA ILE A 33 -7.28 -36.31 -1.55
C ILE A 33 -6.26 -35.90 -0.47
N LEU A 34 -5.35 -34.98 -0.80
CA LEU A 34 -4.17 -34.69 0.03
C LEU A 34 -4.31 -33.49 0.97
N LEU A 35 -5.26 -32.59 0.71
CA LEU A 35 -5.40 -31.34 1.47
C LEU A 35 -6.81 -31.20 2.06
N PRO A 36 -6.94 -30.50 3.20
CA PRO A 36 -8.24 -30.21 3.80
C PRO A 36 -9.06 -29.32 2.86
N SER A 37 -10.30 -29.73 2.63
CA SER A 37 -11.25 -29.01 1.78
C SER A 37 -11.98 -27.92 2.54
N PHE A 38 -12.15 -28.09 3.85
CA PHE A 38 -12.69 -27.07 4.74
C PHE A 38 -11.59 -26.29 5.45
N ALA A 39 -11.91 -25.05 5.85
CA ALA A 39 -10.99 -24.22 6.63
C ALA A 39 -10.65 -24.91 7.96
N LEU A 40 -9.39 -24.76 8.37
CA LEU A 40 -8.88 -25.23 9.66
C LEU A 40 -8.93 -24.06 10.65
N ASP A 41 -9.26 -24.35 11.91
CA ASP A 41 -9.39 -23.32 12.96
C ASP A 41 -8.00 -22.87 13.45
N TYR A 42 -7.05 -23.81 13.54
CA TYR A 42 -5.68 -23.55 13.99
C TYR A 42 -4.65 -23.53 12.84
N GLY A 43 -5.10 -23.73 11.60
CA GLY A 43 -4.23 -23.73 10.42
C GLY A 43 -3.38 -24.99 10.26
N LEU A 44 -2.65 -25.09 9.14
CA LEU A 44 -2.04 -26.35 8.69
C LEU A 44 -1.04 -26.99 9.69
N PHE A 45 -0.38 -26.20 10.52
CA PHE A 45 0.71 -26.67 11.38
C PHE A 45 0.31 -26.89 12.84
N ASP A 46 -0.75 -26.23 13.30
CA ASP A 46 -1.19 -26.28 14.69
C ASP A 46 -2.52 -27.05 14.88
N SER A 47 -3.19 -27.42 13.78
CA SER A 47 -4.38 -28.27 13.82
C SER A 47 -4.09 -29.69 14.29
N THR A 48 -5.04 -30.24 15.04
CA THR A 48 -4.97 -31.64 15.52
C THR A 48 -5.19 -32.64 14.37
N SER A 49 -4.78 -33.90 14.56
CA SER A 49 -5.02 -34.95 13.56
C SER A 49 -6.50 -35.17 13.26
N ASP A 50 -7.35 -35.02 14.28
CA ASP A 50 -8.80 -35.25 14.18
C ASP A 50 -9.47 -34.11 13.42
N GLU A 51 -9.13 -32.85 13.76
CA GLU A 51 -9.56 -31.66 13.02
C GLU A 51 -9.12 -31.74 11.55
N PHE A 52 -7.87 -32.16 11.30
CA PHE A 52 -7.37 -32.33 9.94
C PHE A 52 -8.19 -33.36 9.16
N TYR A 53 -8.54 -34.49 9.78
CA TYR A 53 -9.37 -35.54 9.18
C TYR A 53 -10.81 -35.07 8.92
N GLU A 54 -11.42 -34.36 9.87
CA GLU A 54 -12.76 -33.79 9.70
C GLU A 54 -12.80 -32.73 8.59
N ALA A 55 -11.72 -31.95 8.45
CA ALA A 55 -11.60 -30.96 7.38
C ALA A 55 -11.34 -31.57 5.98
N MET A 56 -11.00 -32.85 5.89
CA MET A 56 -10.90 -33.54 4.60
C MET A 56 -12.30 -33.69 3.98
N GLY A 57 -12.53 -33.09 2.82
CA GLY A 57 -13.86 -33.04 2.21
C GLY A 57 -14.44 -34.41 1.82
N TRP A 58 -13.62 -35.45 1.76
CA TRP A 58 -14.02 -36.83 1.50
C TRP A 58 -14.29 -37.67 2.75
N SER A 59 -13.98 -37.18 3.97
CA SER A 59 -14.21 -37.94 5.20
C SER A 59 -15.71 -38.20 5.44
N GLN A 60 -16.56 -37.24 5.07
CA GLN A 60 -18.01 -37.33 5.13
C GLN A 60 -18.66 -36.81 3.83
N PRO A 61 -19.88 -37.26 3.49
CA PRO A 61 -20.67 -36.68 2.40
C PRO A 61 -20.96 -35.20 2.69
N SER A 62 -20.31 -34.31 1.95
CA SER A 62 -20.30 -32.87 2.21
C SER A 62 -20.35 -32.05 0.91
N ILE A 63 -20.55 -30.73 1.03
CA ILE A 63 -20.55 -29.81 -0.13
C ILE A 63 -19.20 -29.82 -0.88
N ALA A 64 -18.11 -30.23 -0.24
CA ALA A 64 -16.80 -30.32 -0.88
C ALA A 64 -16.82 -31.29 -2.07
N TRP A 65 -17.62 -32.36 -2.01
CA TRP A 65 -17.81 -33.26 -3.16
C TRP A 65 -18.36 -32.51 -4.38
N LEU A 66 -19.30 -31.58 -4.18
CA LEU A 66 -19.80 -30.73 -5.27
C LEU A 66 -18.66 -29.88 -5.85
N TRP A 67 -17.84 -29.26 -5.01
CA TRP A 67 -16.73 -28.39 -5.44
C TRP A 67 -15.73 -29.12 -6.34
N PHE A 68 -15.37 -30.36 -5.99
CA PHE A 68 -14.37 -31.15 -6.71
C PHE A 68 -14.95 -32.02 -7.83
N VAL A 69 -16.27 -32.21 -7.89
CA VAL A 69 -16.95 -32.81 -9.05
C VAL A 69 -17.08 -31.82 -10.21
N LEU A 70 -17.19 -30.50 -9.94
CA LEU A 70 -17.33 -29.48 -10.98
C LEU A 70 -16.22 -29.54 -12.06
N PRO A 71 -14.91 -29.62 -11.73
CA PRO A 71 -13.87 -29.80 -12.74
C PRO A 71 -14.04 -31.07 -13.59
N LEU A 72 -14.61 -32.15 -13.05
CA LEU A 72 -14.81 -33.42 -13.76
C LEU A 72 -15.82 -33.28 -14.91
N GLY A 73 -16.73 -32.32 -14.86
CA GLY A 73 -17.62 -32.00 -15.97
C GLY A 73 -16.88 -31.68 -17.28
N LEU A 74 -15.64 -31.17 -17.18
CA LEU A 74 -14.77 -30.91 -18.32
C LEU A 74 -14.13 -32.18 -18.92
N LEU A 75 -14.32 -33.35 -18.31
CA LEU A 75 -13.85 -34.66 -18.81
C LEU A 75 -14.81 -35.33 -19.79
N VAL A 76 -16.08 -34.90 -19.85
CA VAL A 76 -17.14 -35.51 -20.69
C VAL A 76 -16.89 -35.32 -22.20
N ARG A 77 -15.79 -34.65 -22.57
CA ARG A 77 -15.42 -34.29 -23.95
C ARG A 77 -14.27 -35.13 -24.49
N GLY A 78 -14.11 -35.12 -25.82
CA GLY A 78 -13.05 -35.87 -26.52
C GLY A 78 -11.63 -35.51 -26.04
N TRP A 79 -10.77 -36.53 -25.97
CA TRP A 79 -9.44 -36.50 -25.34
C TRP A 79 -8.38 -35.70 -26.13
N GLY A 80 -8.64 -35.44 -27.41
CA GLY A 80 -7.73 -34.70 -28.28
C GLY A 80 -7.76 -33.19 -28.03
N VAL A 81 -6.61 -32.53 -28.29
CA VAL A 81 -6.50 -31.06 -28.22
C VAL A 81 -7.53 -30.40 -29.14
N PRO A 82 -8.37 -29.48 -28.63
CA PRO A 82 -9.38 -28.80 -29.43
C PRO A 82 -8.74 -27.95 -30.52
N LYS A 83 -9.37 -27.93 -31.71
CA LYS A 83 -8.91 -27.06 -32.80
C LYS A 83 -9.26 -25.60 -32.49
N ARG A 84 -8.45 -24.67 -32.99
CA ARG A 84 -8.71 -23.22 -32.85
C ARG A 84 -10.08 -22.80 -33.41
N SER A 85 -10.56 -23.48 -34.45
CA SER A 85 -11.88 -23.22 -35.06
C SER A 85 -13.07 -23.53 -34.15
N GLN A 86 -12.88 -24.25 -33.03
CA GLN A 86 -13.95 -24.60 -32.09
C GLN A 86 -14.22 -23.45 -31.10
N VAL A 87 -14.51 -22.26 -31.61
CA VAL A 87 -14.67 -21.02 -30.82
C VAL A 87 -15.71 -21.16 -29.71
N ILE A 88 -16.87 -21.77 -30.00
CA ILE A 88 -17.94 -22.00 -29.01
C ILE A 88 -17.43 -22.81 -27.82
N ARG A 89 -16.59 -23.83 -28.07
CA ARG A 89 -16.04 -24.68 -27.01
C ARG A 89 -15.16 -23.89 -26.05
N HIS A 90 -14.33 -22.97 -26.56
CA HIS A 90 -13.46 -22.15 -25.71
C HIS A 90 -14.27 -21.18 -24.85
N TYR A 91 -15.35 -20.58 -25.39
CA TYR A 91 -16.26 -19.76 -24.59
C TYR A 91 -17.00 -20.57 -23.52
N VAL A 92 -17.39 -21.82 -23.82
CA VAL A 92 -17.97 -22.74 -22.84
C VAL A 92 -16.97 -23.07 -21.74
N ASP A 93 -15.71 -23.36 -22.07
CA ASP A 93 -14.67 -23.64 -21.07
C ASP A 93 -14.45 -22.46 -20.12
N ILE A 94 -14.45 -21.22 -20.65
CA ILE A 94 -14.35 -19.99 -19.86
C ILE A 94 -15.58 -19.82 -18.97
N GLY A 95 -16.78 -19.87 -19.57
CA GLY A 95 -18.03 -19.67 -18.85
C GLY A 95 -18.26 -20.72 -17.77
N TYR A 96 -17.96 -21.99 -18.06
CA TYR A 96 -18.08 -23.10 -17.11
C TYR A 96 -17.10 -22.96 -15.94
N SER A 97 -15.85 -22.56 -16.21
CA SER A 97 -14.86 -22.34 -15.16
C SER A 97 -15.27 -21.19 -14.23
N LEU A 98 -15.71 -20.06 -14.80
CA LEU A 98 -16.20 -18.91 -14.03
C LEU A 98 -17.46 -19.26 -13.22
N ALA A 99 -18.41 -19.96 -13.83
CA ALA A 99 -19.63 -20.41 -13.15
C ALA A 99 -19.30 -21.37 -12.00
N SER A 100 -18.37 -22.30 -12.22
CA SER A 100 -17.93 -23.26 -11.19
C SER A 100 -17.29 -22.54 -10.00
N MET A 101 -16.39 -21.58 -10.25
CA MET A 101 -15.82 -20.74 -9.20
C MET A 101 -16.90 -19.98 -8.42
N GLY A 102 -17.89 -19.42 -9.11
CA GLY A 102 -19.03 -18.74 -8.50
C GLY A 102 -19.90 -19.67 -7.65
N VAL A 103 -20.18 -20.89 -8.12
CA VAL A 103 -20.92 -21.91 -7.38
C VAL A 103 -20.16 -22.33 -6.12
N ILE A 104 -18.84 -22.51 -6.20
CA ILE A 104 -18.01 -22.85 -5.03
C ILE A 104 -18.09 -21.75 -3.97
N LEU A 105 -17.87 -20.49 -4.37
CA LEU A 105 -17.92 -19.35 -3.44
C LEU A 105 -19.33 -19.15 -2.84
N LEU A 106 -20.37 -19.25 -3.67
CA LEU A 106 -21.75 -19.05 -3.23
C LEU A 106 -22.25 -20.21 -2.35
N SER A 107 -21.94 -21.45 -2.70
CA SER A 107 -22.30 -22.61 -1.87
C SER A 107 -21.55 -22.60 -0.54
N SER A 108 -20.28 -22.23 -0.51
CA SER A 108 -19.51 -22.01 0.72
C SER A 108 -20.13 -20.92 1.59
N TRP A 109 -20.49 -19.78 1.01
CA TRP A 109 -21.16 -18.68 1.73
C TRP A 109 -22.53 -19.09 2.29
N LEU A 110 -23.37 -19.78 1.51
CA LEU A 110 -24.71 -20.21 1.93
C LEU A 110 -24.69 -21.33 2.98
N THR A 111 -23.66 -22.17 2.98
CA THR A 111 -23.52 -23.28 3.93
C THR A 111 -22.72 -22.90 5.18
N TYR A 112 -22.18 -21.67 5.23
CA TYR A 112 -21.27 -21.19 6.29
C TYR A 112 -20.04 -22.09 6.45
N GLN A 113 -19.61 -22.78 5.39
CA GLN A 113 -18.44 -23.66 5.40
C GLN A 113 -17.27 -22.99 4.71
N GLY A 114 -16.16 -22.82 5.43
CA GLY A 114 -14.96 -22.17 4.92
C GLY A 114 -14.23 -22.98 3.86
N LEU A 115 -13.67 -22.29 2.87
CA LEU A 115 -12.80 -22.89 1.87
C LEU A 115 -11.43 -23.21 2.49
N GLY A 116 -11.06 -24.48 2.49
CA GLY A 116 -9.77 -24.98 2.96
C GLY A 116 -8.66 -24.90 1.92
N TYR A 117 -7.47 -25.41 2.28
CA TYR A 117 -6.28 -25.35 1.45
C TYR A 117 -6.40 -26.10 0.11
N ALA A 118 -7.21 -27.17 0.03
CA ALA A 118 -7.46 -27.90 -1.22
C ALA A 118 -8.13 -27.02 -2.31
N THR A 119 -8.82 -25.95 -1.90
CA THR A 119 -9.49 -25.05 -2.82
C THR A 119 -8.51 -24.15 -3.58
N ILE A 120 -7.29 -23.93 -3.06
CA ILE A 120 -6.26 -23.11 -3.74
C ILE A 120 -5.84 -23.77 -5.07
N PRO A 121 -5.39 -25.04 -5.10
CA PRO A 121 -5.16 -25.76 -6.36
C PRO A 121 -6.40 -25.82 -7.25
N LEU A 122 -7.59 -25.97 -6.68
CA LEU A 122 -8.85 -26.00 -7.44
C LEU A 122 -9.08 -24.70 -8.22
N PHE A 123 -8.88 -23.53 -7.60
CA PHE A 123 -8.94 -22.24 -8.30
C PHE A 123 -7.82 -22.09 -9.34
N ILE A 124 -6.61 -22.57 -9.06
CA ILE A 124 -5.50 -22.60 -10.04
C ILE A 124 -5.90 -23.42 -11.28
N VAL A 125 -6.59 -24.55 -11.10
CA VAL A 125 -7.08 -25.39 -12.21
C VAL A 125 -8.07 -24.62 -13.08
N PHE A 126 -9.04 -23.92 -12.49
CA PHE A 126 -9.96 -23.08 -13.27
C PHE A 126 -9.25 -21.93 -13.99
N ILE A 127 -8.27 -21.28 -13.35
CA ILE A 127 -7.44 -20.25 -13.99
C ILE A 127 -6.67 -20.85 -15.18
N ALA A 128 -6.10 -22.04 -15.03
CA ALA A 128 -5.36 -22.71 -16.10
C ALA A 128 -6.27 -23.09 -17.28
N VAL A 129 -7.47 -23.62 -17.01
CA VAL A 129 -8.47 -23.93 -18.04
C VAL A 129 -8.89 -22.67 -18.80
N MET A 130 -9.20 -21.59 -18.09
CA MET A 130 -9.52 -20.29 -18.71
C MET A 130 -8.35 -19.77 -19.54
N THR A 131 -7.12 -19.87 -19.03
CA THR A 131 -5.91 -19.44 -19.74
C THR A 131 -5.74 -20.20 -21.06
N LEU A 132 -5.91 -21.52 -21.05
CA LEU A 132 -5.85 -22.35 -22.25
C LEU A 132 -6.93 -21.96 -23.26
N ALA A 133 -8.15 -21.70 -22.81
CA ALA A 133 -9.27 -21.32 -23.67
C ALA A 133 -9.06 -19.93 -24.30
N PHE A 134 -8.68 -18.92 -23.52
CA PHE A 134 -8.36 -17.58 -24.05
C PHE A 134 -7.17 -17.59 -25.00
N ALA A 135 -6.14 -18.38 -24.72
CA ALA A 135 -4.98 -18.50 -25.59
C ALA A 135 -5.36 -19.12 -26.94
N ARG A 136 -6.26 -20.11 -26.95
CA ARG A 136 -6.80 -20.74 -28.17
C ARG A 136 -7.70 -19.81 -28.99
N LEU A 137 -8.31 -18.81 -28.35
CA LEU A 137 -9.06 -17.72 -28.99
C LEU A 137 -8.17 -16.58 -29.50
N GLU A 138 -6.85 -16.70 -29.39
CA GLU A 138 -5.86 -15.68 -29.80
C GLU A 138 -6.03 -14.33 -29.07
N TYR A 139 -6.68 -14.35 -27.90
CA TYR A 139 -6.73 -13.18 -27.03
C TYR A 139 -5.31 -12.79 -26.60
N LEU A 140 -4.97 -11.50 -26.64
CA LEU A 140 -3.62 -11.01 -26.34
C LEU A 140 -2.51 -11.75 -27.14
N GLY A 141 -2.80 -12.13 -28.39
CA GLY A 141 -1.85 -12.85 -29.24
C GLY A 141 -1.66 -14.33 -28.87
N GLY A 142 -2.50 -14.87 -27.98
CA GLY A 142 -2.44 -16.27 -27.54
C GLY A 142 -1.35 -16.56 -26.50
N ASP A 143 -0.82 -15.54 -25.83
CA ASP A 143 0.25 -15.71 -24.84
C ASP A 143 -0.28 -16.22 -23.49
N TYR A 144 0.05 -17.47 -23.16
CA TYR A 144 -0.37 -18.12 -21.92
C TYR A 144 0.06 -17.38 -20.66
N PHE A 145 1.28 -16.81 -20.64
CA PHE A 145 1.78 -16.11 -19.45
C PHE A 145 1.00 -14.83 -19.22
N VAL A 146 0.83 -14.01 -20.26
CA VAL A 146 0.13 -12.73 -20.14
C VAL A 146 -1.33 -12.92 -19.74
N ILE A 147 -2.01 -13.91 -20.32
CA ILE A 147 -3.39 -14.22 -20.00
C ILE A 147 -3.53 -14.70 -18.55
N SER A 148 -2.68 -15.65 -18.11
CA SER A 148 -2.72 -16.17 -16.73
C SER A 148 -2.44 -15.07 -15.71
N ALA A 149 -1.48 -14.19 -16.00
CA ALA A 149 -1.17 -13.01 -15.21
C ALA A 149 -2.38 -12.08 -15.10
N LEU A 150 -3.04 -11.76 -16.21
CA LEU A 150 -4.23 -10.89 -16.23
C LEU A 150 -5.38 -11.49 -15.40
N ILE A 151 -5.69 -12.77 -15.58
CA ILE A 151 -6.75 -13.45 -14.81
C ILE A 151 -6.42 -13.45 -13.32
N THR A 152 -5.19 -13.77 -12.95
CA THR A 152 -4.74 -13.79 -11.56
C THR A 152 -4.83 -12.40 -10.93
N ILE A 153 -4.40 -11.35 -11.63
CA ILE A 153 -4.54 -9.96 -11.17
C ILE A 153 -6.00 -9.62 -10.91
N VAL A 154 -6.90 -9.91 -11.86
CA VAL A 154 -8.32 -9.59 -11.72
C VAL A 154 -8.92 -10.30 -10.52
N LEU A 155 -8.60 -11.58 -10.32
CA LEU A 155 -9.09 -12.34 -9.16
C LEU A 155 -8.54 -11.82 -7.83
N LEU A 156 -7.25 -11.49 -7.75
CA LEU A 156 -6.66 -10.92 -6.54
C LEU A 156 -7.25 -9.55 -6.21
N ILE A 157 -7.47 -8.69 -7.20
CA ILE A 157 -8.13 -7.39 -7.01
C ILE A 157 -9.57 -7.59 -6.55
N ALA A 158 -10.31 -8.50 -7.18
CA ALA A 158 -11.67 -8.79 -6.79
C ALA A 158 -11.75 -9.30 -5.34
N ALA A 159 -10.89 -10.26 -4.98
CA ALA A 159 -10.91 -10.93 -3.68
C ALA A 159 -10.40 -10.04 -2.54
N PHE A 160 -9.32 -9.27 -2.73
CA PHE A 160 -8.64 -8.58 -1.62
C PHE A 160 -8.79 -7.06 -1.63
N ILE A 161 -9.43 -6.48 -2.66
CA ILE A 161 -9.68 -5.04 -2.73
C ILE A 161 -11.18 -4.79 -2.84
N ILE A 162 -11.80 -5.30 -3.89
CA ILE A 162 -13.22 -5.02 -4.17
C ILE A 162 -14.12 -5.67 -3.13
N PHE A 163 -13.93 -6.96 -2.84
CA PHE A 163 -14.77 -7.68 -1.90
C PHE A 163 -14.75 -7.07 -0.48
N PRO A 164 -13.59 -6.78 0.16
CA PRO A 164 -13.56 -6.06 1.42
C PRO A 164 -14.22 -4.67 1.33
N SER A 165 -13.93 -3.91 0.28
CA SER A 165 -14.53 -2.58 0.11
C SER A 165 -16.05 -2.63 0.01
N ILE A 166 -16.62 -3.72 -0.50
CA ILE A 166 -18.08 -3.93 -0.53
C ILE A 166 -18.57 -4.44 0.83
N ALA A 167 -17.81 -5.31 1.50
CA ALA A 167 -18.19 -5.91 2.78
C ALA A 167 -18.46 -4.88 3.88
N ILE A 168 -17.77 -3.73 3.86
CA ILE A 168 -18.01 -2.65 4.83
C ILE A 168 -19.42 -2.05 4.74
N PHE A 169 -20.12 -2.17 3.61
CA PHE A 169 -21.48 -1.65 3.48
C PHE A 169 -22.52 -2.59 4.09
N ILE A 170 -22.19 -3.86 4.32
CA ILE A 170 -23.16 -4.88 4.76
C ILE A 170 -23.70 -4.58 6.17
N PRO A 171 -22.87 -4.33 7.21
CA PRO A 171 -23.37 -4.09 8.56
C PRO A 171 -24.16 -2.78 8.70
N MET A 172 -24.08 -1.86 7.74
CA MET A 172 -24.88 -0.63 7.75
C MET A 172 -26.39 -0.89 7.63
N PHE A 173 -26.74 -2.03 7.04
CA PHE A 173 -28.11 -2.44 6.78
C PHE A 173 -28.51 -3.68 7.59
N GLN A 174 -27.72 -4.07 8.59
CA GLN A 174 -27.99 -5.25 9.41
C GLN A 174 -27.83 -4.94 10.88
N ASN A 175 -28.78 -5.39 11.70
CA ASN A 175 -28.62 -5.34 13.15
C ASN A 175 -27.69 -6.45 13.66
N SER A 176 -27.37 -6.45 14.97
CA SER A 176 -26.51 -7.47 15.59
C SER A 176 -27.05 -8.90 15.49
N SER A 177 -28.33 -9.08 15.18
CA SER A 177 -28.97 -10.39 14.92
C SER A 177 -28.99 -10.79 13.44
N GLY A 178 -28.37 -10.00 12.55
CA GLY A 178 -28.33 -10.23 11.11
C GLY A 178 -29.62 -9.88 10.35
N GLN A 179 -30.61 -9.28 11.02
CA GLN A 179 -31.84 -8.84 10.37
C GLN A 179 -31.61 -7.54 9.61
N TRP A 180 -32.26 -7.40 8.46
CA TRP A 180 -32.09 -6.25 7.60
C TRP A 180 -32.81 -5.00 8.15
N VAL A 181 -32.08 -3.91 8.35
CA VAL A 181 -32.58 -2.63 8.88
C VAL A 181 -32.12 -1.50 7.97
N ALA A 182 -32.98 -1.07 7.05
CA ALA A 182 -32.63 -0.13 5.98
C ALA A 182 -32.16 1.25 6.48
N TRP A 183 -32.72 1.75 7.59
CA TRP A 183 -32.55 3.13 8.04
C TRP A 183 -31.53 3.31 9.17
N GLN A 184 -30.92 2.23 9.66
CA GLN A 184 -30.00 2.26 10.81
C GLN A 184 -28.81 3.20 10.57
N PHE A 185 -28.24 3.21 9.36
CA PHE A 185 -27.15 4.13 9.03
C PHE A 185 -27.58 5.60 9.16
N TRP A 186 -28.82 5.94 8.80
CA TRP A 186 -29.32 7.31 8.89
C TRP A 186 -29.47 7.76 10.35
N ASP A 187 -29.96 6.86 11.20
CA ASP A 187 -30.10 7.11 12.63
C ASP A 187 -28.73 7.39 13.26
N ILE A 188 -27.71 6.60 12.91
CA ILE A 188 -26.32 6.81 13.36
C ILE A 188 -25.78 8.16 12.86
N LEU A 189 -25.99 8.50 11.58
CA LEU A 189 -25.49 9.76 11.00
C LEU A 189 -26.18 11.00 11.53
N SER A 190 -27.43 10.88 11.96
CA SER A 190 -28.20 11.99 12.52
C SER A 190 -27.73 12.40 13.93
N GLN A 191 -26.90 11.58 14.59
CA GLN A 191 -26.38 11.88 15.91
C GLN A 191 -25.45 13.10 15.88
N SER A 192 -25.69 14.05 16.79
CA SER A 192 -24.94 15.31 16.87
C SER A 192 -23.43 15.11 17.05
N HIS A 193 -23.03 14.11 17.84
CA HIS A 193 -21.63 13.75 18.04
C HIS A 193 -20.97 13.25 16.75
N ILE A 194 -21.65 12.43 15.96
CA ILE A 194 -21.14 11.89 14.69
C ILE A 194 -20.93 13.02 13.66
N LEU A 195 -21.86 13.97 13.58
CA LEU A 195 -21.70 15.15 12.72
C LEU A 195 -20.50 16.01 13.12
N ASN A 196 -20.24 16.15 14.43
CA ASN A 196 -19.05 16.84 14.92
C ASN A 196 -17.76 16.11 14.53
N ILE A 197 -17.73 14.77 14.63
CA ILE A 197 -16.57 13.96 14.21
C ILE A 197 -16.27 14.14 12.71
N ILE A 198 -17.32 14.11 11.87
CA ILE A 198 -17.18 14.34 10.42
C ILE A 198 -16.61 15.73 10.16
N ARG A 199 -17.17 16.76 10.81
CA ARG A 199 -16.70 18.15 10.68
C ARG A 199 -15.24 18.28 11.12
N ASN A 200 -14.88 17.72 12.27
CA ASN A 200 -13.53 17.73 12.82
C ASN A 200 -12.53 17.12 11.84
N SER A 201 -12.87 15.96 11.28
CA SER A 201 -12.02 15.23 10.33
C SER A 201 -11.79 16.02 9.04
N ILE A 202 -12.84 16.66 8.50
CA ILE A 202 -12.73 17.48 7.29
C ILE A 202 -11.90 18.74 7.57
N LEU A 203 -12.18 19.47 8.66
CA LEU A 203 -11.45 20.69 9.00
C LEU A 203 -9.96 20.41 9.26
N LEU A 204 -9.67 19.33 9.98
CA LEU A 204 -8.30 18.86 10.20
C LEU A 204 -7.62 18.52 8.87
N GLY A 205 -8.29 17.74 8.01
CA GLY A 205 -7.77 17.38 6.70
C GLY A 205 -7.41 18.59 5.84
N ILE A 206 -8.26 19.62 5.81
CA ILE A 206 -8.00 20.86 5.06
C ILE A 206 -6.77 21.56 5.64
N ALA A 207 -6.73 21.74 6.95
CA ALA A 207 -5.63 22.45 7.62
C ALA A 207 -4.28 21.73 7.44
N VAL A 208 -4.26 20.41 7.56
CA VAL A 208 -3.07 19.58 7.35
C VAL A 208 -2.65 19.58 5.89
N GLY A 209 -3.61 19.47 4.96
CA GLY A 209 -3.37 19.57 3.52
C GLY A 209 -2.70 20.89 3.14
N VAL A 210 -3.18 22.01 3.67
CA VAL A 210 -2.59 23.34 3.46
C VAL A 210 -1.20 23.42 4.10
N GLY A 211 -1.08 23.03 5.38
CA GLY A 211 0.17 23.12 6.13
C GLY A 211 1.31 22.30 5.52
N ALA A 212 1.07 21.03 5.24
CA ALA A 212 2.08 20.16 4.66
C ALA A 212 2.42 20.54 3.20
N THR A 213 1.44 21.03 2.42
CA THR A 213 1.71 21.56 1.06
C THR A 213 2.56 22.83 1.11
N PHE A 214 2.31 23.70 2.08
CA PHE A 214 3.10 24.90 2.32
C PHE A 214 4.55 24.53 2.67
N PHE A 215 4.79 23.67 3.67
CA PHE A 215 6.14 23.26 4.04
C PHE A 215 6.84 22.46 2.93
N GLY A 216 6.11 21.58 2.23
CA GLY A 216 6.62 20.85 1.08
C GLY A 216 7.08 21.78 -0.06
N LEU A 217 6.34 22.86 -0.32
CA LEU A 217 6.74 23.88 -1.30
C LEU A 217 8.00 24.61 -0.86
N LEU A 218 8.13 24.98 0.41
CA LEU A 218 9.34 25.62 0.93
C LEU A 218 10.57 24.73 0.75
N PHE A 219 10.45 23.45 1.12
CA PHE A 219 11.52 22.46 0.91
C PHE A 219 11.88 22.33 -0.57
N ALA A 220 10.89 22.21 -1.46
CA ALA A 220 11.12 22.10 -2.89
C ALA A 220 11.82 23.34 -3.47
N ILE A 221 11.42 24.55 -3.05
CA ILE A 221 12.09 25.80 -3.46
C ILE A 221 13.53 25.82 -2.96
N TYR A 222 13.78 25.40 -1.72
CA TYR A 222 15.12 25.42 -1.15
C TYR A 222 16.06 24.43 -1.84
N THR A 223 15.65 23.19 -2.02
CA THR A 223 16.48 22.14 -2.64
C THR A 223 16.74 22.41 -4.12
N THR A 224 15.80 23.03 -4.84
CA THR A 224 15.93 23.25 -6.29
C THR A 224 16.50 24.61 -6.67
N ARG A 225 16.25 25.66 -5.88
CA ARG A 225 16.58 27.06 -6.25
C ARG A 225 17.58 27.76 -5.32
N ILE A 226 17.76 27.30 -4.08
CA ILE A 226 18.57 28.00 -3.07
C ILE A 226 19.86 27.25 -2.72
N ALA A 227 19.73 25.97 -2.36
CA ALA A 227 20.78 25.20 -1.75
C ALA A 227 21.76 24.63 -2.79
N LYS A 228 23.03 25.02 -2.70
CA LYS A 228 24.11 24.42 -3.50
C LYS A 228 24.80 23.28 -2.76
N ARG A 229 25.24 23.52 -1.52
CA ARG A 229 25.94 22.53 -0.67
C ARG A 229 25.07 21.93 0.43
N SER A 230 24.14 22.71 0.99
CA SER A 230 23.23 22.27 2.07
C SER A 230 22.03 21.44 1.59
N ALA A 231 21.88 21.24 0.27
CA ALA A 231 20.74 20.53 -0.32
C ALA A 231 20.65 19.07 0.18
N PHE A 232 21.80 18.44 0.41
CA PHE A 232 21.86 17.08 0.97
C PHE A 232 21.25 17.00 2.37
N ILE A 233 21.64 17.92 3.25
CA ILE A 233 21.13 17.97 4.63
C ILE A 233 19.61 18.26 4.62
N ALA A 234 19.18 19.26 3.84
CA ALA A 234 17.75 19.56 3.73
C ALA A 234 16.95 18.35 3.22
N ARG A 235 17.49 17.59 2.25
CA ARG A 235 16.84 16.39 1.72
C ARG A 235 16.74 15.26 2.76
N ILE A 236 17.76 15.05 3.59
CA ILE A 236 17.72 14.08 4.69
C ILE A 236 16.59 14.43 5.66
N PHE A 237 16.59 15.66 6.18
CA PHE A 237 15.56 16.10 7.14
C PHE A 237 14.15 16.14 6.52
N SER A 238 14.06 16.34 5.19
CA SER A 238 12.79 16.25 4.47
C SER A 238 12.28 14.83 4.31
N ILE A 239 13.14 13.80 4.34
CA ILE A 239 12.72 12.40 4.11
C ILE A 239 12.65 11.63 5.42
N LEU A 240 13.34 12.08 6.47
CA LEU A 240 13.39 11.42 7.77
C LEU A 240 12.01 11.03 8.34
N PRO A 241 10.96 11.87 8.28
CA PRO A 241 9.64 11.49 8.80
C PRO A 241 8.91 10.41 7.97
N ILE A 242 9.39 10.05 6.77
CA ILE A 242 8.86 8.90 6.02
C ILE A 242 9.38 7.58 6.60
N VAL A 243 10.58 7.62 7.19
CA VAL A 243 11.23 6.45 7.77
C VAL A 243 10.66 6.12 9.15
N THR A 244 10.19 7.15 9.87
CA THR A 244 9.67 7.00 11.21
C THR A 244 8.16 6.71 11.18
N PRO A 245 7.68 5.74 11.99
CA PRO A 245 6.25 5.55 12.20
C PRO A 245 5.54 6.87 12.55
N PRO A 246 4.40 7.21 11.92
CA PRO A 246 3.78 8.52 12.07
C PRO A 246 3.50 8.92 13.52
N PHE A 247 2.99 8.00 14.35
CA PHE A 247 2.66 8.32 15.74
C PHE A 247 3.88 8.57 16.63
N ILE A 248 5.08 8.10 16.25
CA ILE A 248 6.32 8.44 16.98
C ILE A 248 6.61 9.93 16.85
N VAL A 249 6.24 10.53 15.70
CA VAL A 249 6.27 11.99 15.55
C VAL A 249 5.29 12.64 16.54
N GLY A 250 4.08 12.10 16.69
CA GLY A 250 3.12 12.55 17.69
C GLY A 250 3.62 12.43 19.14
N LEU A 251 4.27 11.32 19.49
CA LEU A 251 4.93 11.14 20.79
C LEU A 251 6.06 12.17 20.98
N GLY A 252 6.93 12.36 19.99
CA GLY A 252 7.99 13.36 20.04
C GLY A 252 7.44 14.78 20.26
N VAL A 253 6.37 15.14 19.56
CA VAL A 253 5.65 16.41 19.79
C VAL A 253 5.10 16.49 21.22
N THR A 254 4.55 15.39 21.76
CA THR A 254 4.05 15.31 23.15
C THR A 254 5.18 15.54 24.16
N LEU A 255 6.37 14.97 23.93
CA LEU A 255 7.53 15.15 24.79
C LEU A 255 8.03 16.60 24.81
N MET A 256 7.92 17.30 23.68
CA MET A 256 8.37 18.69 23.56
C MET A 256 7.33 19.68 24.10
N LEU A 257 6.09 19.55 23.62
CA LEU A 257 5.04 20.57 23.70
C LEU A 257 3.81 20.10 24.49
N GLY A 258 3.83 18.89 25.03
CA GLY A 258 2.76 18.38 25.88
C GLY A 258 2.73 19.10 27.23
N ARG A 259 1.79 18.70 28.09
CA ARG A 259 1.58 19.34 29.40
C ARG A 259 2.87 19.37 30.23
N SER A 260 3.61 18.27 30.28
CA SER A 260 4.91 18.14 30.95
C SER A 260 6.08 18.15 29.95
N GLY A 261 5.88 18.85 28.83
CA GLY A 261 6.91 18.98 27.80
C GLY A 261 7.87 20.09 28.14
N TYR A 262 9.17 19.87 27.94
CA TYR A 262 10.22 20.83 28.32
C TYR A 262 10.09 22.19 27.62
N VAL A 263 9.52 22.26 26.41
CA VAL A 263 9.27 23.55 25.74
C VAL A 263 8.10 24.27 26.39
N THR A 264 7.05 23.53 26.78
CA THR A 264 5.90 24.13 27.49
C THR A 264 6.31 24.59 28.89
N GLU A 265 7.09 23.80 29.63
CA GLU A 265 7.66 24.21 30.92
C GLU A 265 8.56 25.45 30.76
N TRP A 266 9.47 25.45 29.79
CA TRP A 266 10.30 26.62 29.49
C TRP A 266 9.47 27.86 29.16
N MET A 267 8.38 27.71 28.41
CA MET A 267 7.47 28.81 28.10
C MET A 267 6.70 29.33 29.33
N VAL A 268 6.31 28.44 30.25
CA VAL A 268 5.66 28.80 31.51
C VAL A 268 6.63 29.56 32.41
N ASP A 269 7.85 29.02 32.59
CA ASP A 269 8.85 29.58 33.50
C ASP A 269 9.39 30.93 33.04
N TRP A 270 9.63 31.10 31.74
CA TRP A 270 10.26 32.31 31.21
C TRP A 270 9.28 33.36 30.69
N PHE A 271 8.11 32.95 30.17
CA PHE A 271 7.12 33.88 29.61
C PHE A 271 5.85 34.00 30.46
N GLY A 272 5.76 33.31 31.60
CA GLY A 272 4.63 33.38 32.52
C GLY A 272 3.32 32.87 31.93
N LEU A 273 3.38 32.02 30.90
CA LEU A 273 2.20 31.44 30.27
C LEU A 273 1.55 30.41 31.19
N GLN A 274 0.23 30.21 31.04
CA GLN A 274 -0.47 29.17 31.78
C GLN A 274 -0.21 27.79 31.16
N GLN A 275 0.01 26.79 32.01
CA GLN A 275 0.18 25.38 31.62
C GLN A 275 -1.18 24.80 31.15
N THR A 276 -1.55 25.12 29.92
CA THR A 276 -2.78 24.65 29.28
C THR A 276 -2.54 23.37 28.50
N ASN A 277 -3.57 22.55 28.32
CA ASN A 277 -3.52 21.36 27.46
C ASN A 277 -3.62 21.73 25.96
N TRP A 278 -3.04 22.86 25.55
CA TRP A 278 -3.20 23.44 24.22
C TRP A 278 -2.72 22.54 23.09
N LEU A 279 -1.83 21.58 23.37
CA LEU A 279 -1.36 20.61 22.38
C LEU A 279 -2.42 19.54 22.07
N TYR A 280 -3.14 19.06 23.07
CA TYR A 280 -4.10 17.97 22.88
C TYR A 280 -5.35 18.49 22.19
N GLY A 281 -5.73 17.86 21.08
CA GLY A 281 -6.79 18.28 20.19
C GLY A 281 -6.27 18.67 18.80
N PHE A 282 -7.00 19.56 18.14
CA PHE A 282 -6.73 19.95 16.75
C PHE A 282 -5.28 20.37 16.49
N SER A 283 -4.69 21.18 17.36
CA SER A 283 -3.35 21.78 17.25
C SER A 283 -2.24 20.73 17.21
N GLY A 284 -2.22 19.79 18.17
CA GLY A 284 -1.21 18.74 18.24
C GLY A 284 -1.33 17.77 17.09
N ILE A 285 -2.55 17.35 16.76
CA ILE A 285 -2.78 16.46 15.61
C ILE A 285 -2.33 17.15 14.32
N TRP A 286 -2.71 18.42 14.12
CA TRP A 286 -2.30 19.20 12.96
C TRP A 286 -0.77 19.30 12.86
N LEU A 287 -0.10 19.63 13.96
CA LEU A 287 1.36 19.75 14.00
C LEU A 287 2.04 18.42 13.68
N ALA A 288 1.64 17.33 14.34
CA ALA A 288 2.20 16.00 14.12
C ALA A 288 1.99 15.52 12.69
N GLN A 289 0.79 15.68 12.13
CA GLN A 289 0.50 15.27 10.75
C GLN A 289 1.22 16.15 9.71
N VAL A 290 1.35 17.46 9.95
CA VAL A 290 2.11 18.34 9.06
C VAL A 290 3.59 17.95 9.05
N LEU A 291 4.18 17.60 10.20
CA LEU A 291 5.54 17.06 10.29
C LEU A 291 5.68 15.73 9.56
N ALA A 292 4.73 14.81 9.74
CA ALA A 292 4.75 13.49 9.13
C ALA A 292 4.52 13.51 7.60
N PHE A 293 3.66 14.40 7.09
CA PHE A 293 3.23 14.40 5.69
C PHE A 293 3.88 15.48 4.80
N ALA A 294 4.54 16.50 5.36
CA ALA A 294 5.34 17.46 4.59
C ALA A 294 6.39 16.80 3.66
N PRO A 295 7.08 15.71 4.05
CA PRO A 295 7.96 14.95 3.16
C PRO A 295 7.31 14.49 1.85
N MET A 296 6.08 13.99 1.95
CA MET A 296 5.34 13.48 0.80
C MET A 296 4.98 14.62 -0.15
N SER A 297 4.58 15.77 0.39
CA SER A 297 4.39 17.00 -0.38
C SER A 297 5.66 17.44 -1.08
N PHE A 298 6.77 17.49 -0.34
CA PHE A 298 8.08 17.87 -0.85
C PHE A 298 8.46 17.01 -2.06
N MET A 299 8.30 15.69 -2.00
CA MET A 299 8.63 14.80 -3.12
C MET A 299 7.83 15.11 -4.39
N ILE A 300 6.54 15.44 -4.26
CA ILE A 300 5.68 15.80 -5.39
C ILE A 300 6.11 17.16 -5.98
N LEU A 301 6.34 18.13 -5.11
CA LEU A 301 6.65 19.51 -5.52
C LEU A 301 8.08 19.69 -6.02
N ASP A 302 9.05 18.95 -5.48
CA ASP A 302 10.45 18.92 -5.94
C ASP A 302 10.53 18.38 -7.38
N GLY A 303 9.79 17.31 -7.69
CA GLY A 303 9.68 16.78 -9.05
C GLY A 303 9.04 17.78 -10.02
N ALA A 304 7.94 18.41 -9.61
CA ALA A 304 7.27 19.44 -10.41
C ALA A 304 8.18 20.66 -10.65
N MET A 305 8.89 21.12 -9.62
CA MET A 305 9.83 22.24 -9.71
C MET A 305 10.99 21.97 -10.68
N LYS A 306 11.55 20.74 -10.65
CA LYS A 306 12.63 20.32 -11.55
C LYS A 306 12.19 20.14 -13.00
N SER A 307 10.90 19.91 -13.24
CA SER A 307 10.35 19.80 -14.59
C SER A 307 10.19 21.15 -15.31
N LEU A 308 10.22 22.26 -14.58
CA LEU A 308 10.09 23.60 -15.15
C LEU A 308 11.38 23.98 -15.88
N HIS A 309 11.26 24.24 -17.18
CA HIS A 309 12.40 24.58 -18.03
C HIS A 309 12.90 26.01 -17.73
N PRO A 310 14.21 26.24 -17.49
CA PRO A 310 14.75 27.56 -17.18
C PRO A 310 14.46 28.64 -18.24
N SER A 311 14.27 28.25 -19.50
CA SER A 311 13.94 29.19 -20.58
C SER A 311 12.64 29.97 -20.37
N LEU A 312 11.69 29.44 -19.58
CA LEU A 312 10.46 30.17 -19.24
C LEU A 312 10.76 31.37 -18.35
N GLU A 313 11.76 31.25 -17.47
CA GLU A 313 12.23 32.34 -16.62
C GLU A 313 13.04 33.34 -17.43
N GLU A 314 13.93 32.87 -18.31
CA GLU A 314 14.70 33.73 -19.22
C GLU A 314 13.80 34.55 -20.14
N ALA A 315 12.75 33.92 -20.71
CA ALA A 315 11.75 34.62 -21.53
C ALA A 315 11.01 35.70 -20.72
N SER A 316 10.65 35.41 -19.47
CA SER A 316 10.07 36.39 -18.54
C SER A 316 11.00 37.59 -18.32
N TYR A 317 12.30 37.34 -18.11
CA TYR A 317 13.30 38.40 -17.96
C TYR A 317 13.54 39.20 -19.26
N SER A 318 13.51 38.55 -20.43
CA SER A 318 13.57 39.23 -21.74
C SER A 318 12.39 40.19 -21.95
N LEU A 319 11.22 39.85 -21.39
CA LEU A 319 10.04 40.73 -21.34
C LEU A 319 10.10 41.77 -20.21
N ARG A 320 11.27 41.96 -19.58
CA ARG A 320 11.53 42.90 -18.47
C ARG A 320 10.75 42.60 -17.20
N ALA A 321 10.27 41.37 -17.00
CA ALA A 321 9.68 40.99 -15.73
C ALA A 321 10.74 40.93 -14.62
N ASN A 322 10.40 41.39 -13.43
CA ASN A 322 11.26 41.25 -12.25
C ASN A 322 11.12 39.86 -11.61
N ARG A 323 12.00 39.52 -10.66
CA ARG A 323 12.03 38.18 -10.01
C ARG A 323 10.71 37.81 -9.31
N TYR A 324 9.99 38.78 -8.76
CA TYR A 324 8.69 38.53 -8.12
C TYR A 324 7.62 38.24 -9.15
N GLN A 325 7.58 39.01 -10.24
CA GLN A 325 6.67 38.77 -11.36
C GLN A 325 6.94 37.38 -11.95
N THR A 326 8.20 37.04 -12.25
CA THR A 326 8.55 35.70 -12.75
C THR A 326 8.11 34.61 -11.76
N PHE A 327 8.32 34.77 -10.45
CA PHE A 327 7.92 33.76 -9.48
C PHE A 327 6.39 33.61 -9.37
N PHE A 328 5.64 34.69 -9.17
CA PHE A 328 4.20 34.64 -8.89
C PHE A 328 3.33 34.53 -10.16
N GLN A 329 3.82 34.97 -11.31
CA GLN A 329 3.05 35.00 -12.57
C GLN A 329 3.48 33.89 -13.54
N VAL A 330 4.70 33.35 -13.44
CA VAL A 330 5.18 32.26 -14.30
C VAL A 330 5.32 30.97 -13.51
N ILE A 331 6.19 30.95 -12.49
CA ILE A 331 6.52 29.71 -11.75
C ILE A 331 5.32 29.18 -10.97
N LEU A 332 4.74 30.00 -10.07
CA LEU A 332 3.67 29.56 -9.18
C LEU A 332 2.40 29.09 -9.94
N PRO A 333 1.94 29.78 -11.02
CA PRO A 333 0.80 29.30 -11.81
C PRO A 333 1.07 27.97 -12.52
N LEU A 334 2.30 27.75 -12.99
CA LEU A 334 2.71 26.46 -13.57
C LEU A 334 2.78 25.35 -12.52
N LEU A 335 3.04 25.68 -11.25
CA LEU A 335 3.01 24.73 -10.14
C LEU A 335 1.61 24.46 -9.58
N LYS A 336 0.59 25.28 -9.87
CA LYS A 336 -0.78 25.11 -9.32
C LYS A 336 -1.32 23.68 -9.45
N PRO A 337 -1.17 22.97 -10.58
CA PRO A 337 -1.62 21.58 -10.69
C PRO A 337 -0.89 20.65 -9.71
N ALA A 338 0.43 20.83 -9.52
CA ALA A 338 1.21 20.05 -8.57
C ALA A 338 0.86 20.40 -7.11
N LEU A 339 0.57 21.67 -6.80
CA LEU A 339 0.10 22.11 -5.49
C LEU A 339 -1.27 21.51 -5.17
N ALA A 340 -2.22 21.56 -6.12
CA ALA A 340 -3.52 20.92 -5.97
C ALA A 340 -3.38 19.40 -5.77
N ASN A 341 -2.53 18.75 -6.57
CA ASN A 341 -2.25 17.32 -6.43
C ASN A 341 -1.70 16.97 -5.03
N SER A 342 -0.69 17.72 -4.57
CA SER A 342 -0.09 17.57 -3.25
C SER A 342 -1.13 17.74 -2.15
N PHE A 343 -1.93 18.81 -2.23
CA PHE A 343 -2.98 19.10 -1.26
C PHE A 343 -4.00 17.96 -1.17
N LEU A 344 -4.53 17.49 -2.30
CA LEU A 344 -5.55 16.43 -2.32
C LEU A 344 -5.00 15.11 -1.76
N ILE A 345 -3.76 14.74 -2.09
CA ILE A 345 -3.11 13.53 -1.56
C ILE A 345 -2.96 13.61 -0.04
N ILE A 346 -2.47 14.74 0.48
CA ILE A 346 -2.27 14.92 1.92
C ILE A 346 -3.60 14.99 2.65
N PHE A 347 -4.60 15.64 2.06
CA PHE A 347 -5.95 15.70 2.62
C PHE A 347 -6.48 14.28 2.88
N VAL A 348 -6.43 13.41 1.86
CA VAL A 348 -6.83 12.00 1.99
C VAL A 348 -5.99 11.27 3.05
N GLN A 349 -4.67 11.52 3.06
CA GLN A 349 -3.76 10.89 4.02
C GLN A 349 -4.02 11.32 5.47
N SER A 350 -4.46 12.57 5.70
CA SER A 350 -4.85 13.11 7.00
C SER A 350 -6.17 12.51 7.49
N LEU A 351 -7.19 12.41 6.61
CA LEU A 351 -8.46 11.75 6.93
C LEU A 351 -8.27 10.26 7.27
N ALA A 352 -7.30 9.62 6.63
CA ALA A 352 -6.96 8.21 6.84
C ALA A 352 -6.00 7.95 8.02
N ASP A 353 -5.44 9.01 8.62
CA ASP A 353 -4.49 8.87 9.70
C ASP A 353 -5.21 8.58 11.01
N PHE A 354 -4.79 7.51 11.65
CA PHE A 354 -5.37 6.99 12.88
C PHE A 354 -4.46 7.27 14.08
N SER A 355 -3.15 7.16 13.87
CA SER A 355 -2.23 7.00 14.97
C SER A 355 -1.86 8.33 15.64
N ASN A 356 -1.75 9.45 14.89
CA ASN A 356 -1.55 10.76 15.54
C ASN A 356 -2.79 11.24 16.31
N PRO A 357 -4.03 11.15 15.76
CA PRO A 357 -5.23 11.49 16.52
C PRO A 357 -5.45 10.63 17.76
N LEU A 358 -5.04 9.36 17.76
CA LEU A 358 -5.17 8.52 18.95
C LEU A 358 -4.30 9.04 20.11
N VAL A 359 -3.07 9.45 19.82
CA VAL A 359 -2.11 9.91 20.84
C VAL A 359 -2.38 11.36 21.27
N LEU A 360 -2.74 12.24 20.32
CA LEU A 360 -2.86 13.68 20.54
C LEU A 360 -4.32 14.18 20.56
N GLY A 361 -5.29 13.28 20.45
CA GLY A 361 -6.72 13.60 20.28
C GLY A 361 -7.32 14.38 21.44
N GLY A 362 -7.05 13.97 22.68
CA GLY A 362 -7.75 14.50 23.84
C GLY A 362 -9.27 14.34 23.66
N SER A 363 -10.01 15.45 23.63
CA SER A 363 -11.45 15.50 23.35
C SER A 363 -11.81 15.79 21.89
N PHE A 364 -10.82 15.83 20.99
CA PHE A 364 -11.03 16.08 19.57
C PHE A 364 -11.12 14.78 18.80
N ASP A 365 -12.34 14.30 18.63
CA ASP A 365 -12.61 13.04 17.94
C ASP A 365 -12.62 13.22 16.41
N VAL A 366 -12.03 12.24 15.71
CA VAL A 366 -11.99 12.16 14.25
C VAL A 366 -12.46 10.77 13.78
N LEU A 367 -12.87 10.67 12.52
CA LEU A 367 -13.48 9.46 11.95
C LEU A 367 -12.59 8.23 12.16
N ALA A 368 -11.29 8.36 11.92
CA ALA A 368 -10.36 7.26 12.01
C ALA A 368 -10.27 6.65 13.42
N THR A 369 -10.20 7.47 14.47
CA THR A 369 -10.14 6.99 15.86
C THR A 369 -11.49 6.49 16.35
N GLN A 370 -12.59 7.12 15.94
CA GLN A 370 -13.91 6.65 16.34
C GLN A 370 -14.24 5.27 15.76
N ILE A 371 -13.86 5.00 14.51
CA ILE A 371 -14.00 3.66 13.90
C ILE A 371 -13.28 2.61 14.73
N TYR A 372 -12.10 2.94 15.28
CA TYR A 372 -11.36 2.04 16.17
C TYR A 372 -12.10 1.79 17.48
N PHE A 373 -12.56 2.83 18.17
CA PHE A 373 -13.25 2.68 19.45
C PHE A 373 -14.57 1.90 19.35
N TYR A 374 -15.30 1.98 18.22
CA TYR A 374 -16.50 1.17 18.03
C TYR A 374 -16.22 -0.34 17.92
N ILE A 375 -15.04 -0.73 17.45
CA ILE A 375 -14.68 -2.14 17.29
C ILE A 375 -13.93 -2.64 18.52
N VAL A 376 -12.84 -1.95 18.90
CA VAL A 376 -11.89 -2.42 19.92
C VAL A 376 -12.25 -1.91 21.32
N GLY A 377 -12.93 -0.76 21.43
CA GLY A 377 -13.30 -0.11 22.69
C GLY A 377 -14.46 -0.76 23.46
N ALA A 378 -14.57 -2.10 23.42
CA ALA A 378 -15.58 -2.95 24.09
C ALA A 378 -17.03 -2.91 23.54
N GLN A 379 -17.31 -2.17 22.47
CA GLN A 379 -18.68 -2.04 21.91
C GLN A 379 -19.01 -3.05 20.80
N LEU A 380 -18.00 -3.60 20.10
CA LEU A 380 -18.17 -4.47 18.92
C LEU A 380 -19.31 -4.00 17.98
N ASP A 381 -19.46 -2.69 17.84
CA ASP A 381 -20.52 -2.06 17.06
C ASP A 381 -20.07 -1.94 15.60
N TYR A 382 -20.20 -3.06 14.90
CA TYR A 382 -19.86 -3.15 13.48
C TYR A 382 -20.72 -2.22 12.62
N ALA A 383 -21.94 -1.88 13.03
CA ALA A 383 -22.82 -1.02 12.25
C ALA A 383 -22.38 0.45 12.31
N SER A 384 -22.04 0.95 13.49
CA SER A 384 -21.49 2.31 13.65
C SER A 384 -20.11 2.43 13.00
N ALA A 385 -19.23 1.44 13.19
CA ALA A 385 -17.92 1.41 12.56
C ALA A 385 -18.01 1.37 11.02
N SER A 386 -18.94 0.58 10.47
CA SER A 386 -19.21 0.49 9.04
C SER A 386 -19.82 1.76 8.47
N THR A 387 -20.73 2.40 9.21
CA THR A 387 -21.35 3.67 8.81
C THR A 387 -20.30 4.78 8.70
N LEU A 388 -19.47 4.96 9.73
CA LEU A 388 -18.37 5.93 9.68
C LEU A 388 -17.30 5.57 8.64
N GLY A 389 -16.95 4.28 8.55
CA GLY A 389 -15.98 3.77 7.58
C GLY A 389 -16.43 3.95 6.14
N SER A 390 -17.70 3.73 5.83
CA SER A 390 -18.28 3.96 4.51
C SER A 390 -18.27 5.43 4.12
N ILE A 391 -18.57 6.35 5.06
CA ILE A 391 -18.46 7.79 4.83
C ILE A 391 -17.03 8.17 4.49
N LEU A 392 -16.09 7.70 5.30
CA LEU A 392 -14.67 7.95 5.10
C LEU A 392 -14.20 7.40 3.75
N LEU A 393 -14.67 6.20 3.35
CA LEU A 393 -14.41 5.61 2.05
C LEU A 393 -14.99 6.43 0.90
N VAL A 394 -16.25 6.84 0.99
CA VAL A 394 -16.93 7.63 -0.06
C VAL A 394 -16.28 8.99 -0.23
N PHE A 395 -15.92 9.68 0.86
CA PHE A 395 -15.18 10.94 0.79
C PHE A 395 -13.81 10.76 0.16
N SER A 396 -13.05 9.75 0.61
CA SER A 396 -11.73 9.46 0.07
C SER A 396 -11.78 9.12 -1.41
N LEU A 397 -12.74 8.28 -1.83
CA LEU A 397 -12.95 7.91 -3.23
C LEU A 397 -13.40 9.10 -4.06
N GLY A 398 -14.30 9.93 -3.55
CA GLY A 398 -14.76 11.15 -4.24
C GLY A 398 -13.60 12.10 -4.53
N ILE A 399 -12.70 12.30 -3.55
CA ILE A 399 -11.52 13.14 -3.71
C ILE A 399 -10.51 12.52 -4.67
N PHE A 400 -10.31 11.21 -4.58
CA PHE A 400 -9.47 10.48 -5.52
C PHE A 400 -10.01 10.58 -6.96
N VAL A 401 -11.33 10.49 -7.17
CA VAL A 401 -11.96 10.67 -8.47
C VAL A 401 -11.80 12.11 -8.98
N ILE A 402 -11.99 13.11 -8.11
CA ILE A 402 -11.74 14.53 -8.46
C ILE A 402 -10.28 14.70 -8.87
N GLN A 403 -9.34 14.14 -8.11
CA GLN A 403 -7.92 14.16 -8.42
C GLN A 403 -7.64 13.51 -9.78
N TYR A 404 -8.18 12.31 -10.01
CA TYR A 404 -7.97 11.55 -11.24
C TYR A 404 -8.52 12.27 -12.48
N LEU A 405 -9.74 12.81 -12.40
CA LEU A 405 -10.39 13.51 -13.52
C LEU A 405 -9.77 14.88 -13.79
N TRP A 406 -9.45 15.64 -12.74
CA TRP A 406 -8.97 17.02 -12.89
C TRP A 406 -7.50 17.10 -13.32
N ILE A 407 -6.67 16.14 -12.89
CA ILE A 407 -5.23 16.15 -13.13
C ILE A 407 -4.84 15.36 -14.39
N GLY A 408 -5.62 14.35 -14.77
CA GLY A 408 -5.34 13.49 -15.93
C GLY A 408 -5.31 14.18 -17.30
N GLN A 409 -5.73 15.45 -17.41
CA GLN A 409 -5.80 16.20 -18.67
C GLN A 409 -4.78 17.34 -18.81
N ARG A 410 -3.94 17.62 -17.81
CA ARG A 410 -2.93 18.68 -17.90
C ARG A 410 -1.54 18.06 -17.96
N SER A 411 -1.13 17.72 -19.18
CA SER A 411 0.24 17.32 -19.52
C SER A 411 1.22 18.28 -18.84
N TYR A 412 1.98 17.74 -17.89
CA TYR A 412 3.18 18.39 -17.42
C TYR A 412 4.11 18.58 -18.63
N VAL A 413 4.73 19.75 -18.67
CA VAL A 413 5.57 20.28 -19.73
C VAL A 413 6.40 19.15 -20.38
N THR A 414 6.09 18.88 -21.65
CA THR A 414 6.80 17.95 -22.51
C THR A 414 8.29 18.20 -22.38
N ILE A 415 9.04 17.19 -21.97
CA ILE A 415 10.49 17.16 -22.13
C ILE A 415 10.74 17.36 -23.62
N SER A 416 11.10 18.58 -24.00
CA SER A 416 11.66 18.82 -25.32
C SER A 416 12.92 17.98 -25.41
N GLY A 417 13.12 17.24 -26.51
CA GLY A 417 14.32 16.42 -26.75
C GLY A 417 15.64 17.22 -26.81
N LYS A 418 15.62 18.51 -26.46
CA LYS A 418 16.80 19.36 -26.35
C LYS A 418 17.25 19.39 -24.89
N SER A 419 18.41 18.79 -24.62
CA SER A 419 19.14 18.98 -23.36
C SER A 419 19.50 20.46 -23.18
N TYR A 420 18.75 21.19 -22.35
CA TYR A 420 19.06 22.57 -22.01
C TYR A 420 19.98 22.63 -20.80
N ARG A 421 21.09 23.34 -20.94
CA ARG A 421 22.08 23.62 -19.88
C ARG A 421 21.96 25.06 -19.37
N GLY A 422 20.73 25.55 -19.19
CA GLY A 422 20.50 26.86 -18.58
C GLY A 422 20.64 26.78 -17.06
N ASP A 423 21.38 27.72 -16.47
CA ASP A 423 21.40 27.88 -15.02
C ASP A 423 20.04 28.40 -14.54
N VAL A 424 19.54 27.76 -13.50
CA VAL A 424 18.35 28.21 -12.78
C VAL A 424 18.58 29.61 -12.20
N GLN A 425 17.65 30.53 -12.48
CA GLN A 425 17.76 31.90 -11.99
C GLN A 425 17.46 32.01 -10.49
N ALA A 426 18.11 32.96 -9.82
CA ALA A 426 17.93 33.16 -8.39
C ALA A 426 16.53 33.77 -8.09
N ILE A 427 15.85 33.20 -7.09
CA ILE A 427 14.57 33.71 -6.58
C ILE A 427 14.73 35.11 -5.91
N PRO A 428 13.64 35.86 -5.68
CA PRO A 428 13.68 37.12 -4.95
C PRO A 428 14.38 37.00 -3.59
N THR A 429 15.17 38.01 -3.21
CA THR A 429 16.03 37.96 -2.02
C THR A 429 15.23 37.82 -0.71
N SER A 430 14.09 38.49 -0.58
CA SER A 430 13.21 38.36 0.60
C SER A 430 12.63 36.96 0.72
N LEU A 431 12.14 36.40 -0.39
CA LEU A 431 11.61 35.04 -0.46
C LEU A 431 12.69 34.02 -0.13
N LYS A 432 13.91 34.21 -0.62
CA LYS A 432 15.07 33.40 -0.26
C LYS A 432 15.31 33.38 1.25
N TRP A 433 15.34 34.55 1.89
CA TRP A 433 15.53 34.64 3.34
C TRP A 433 14.38 34.01 4.11
N PHE A 434 13.13 34.28 3.71
CA PHE A 434 11.94 33.69 4.31
C PHE A 434 11.98 32.15 4.26
N VAL A 435 12.17 31.57 3.08
CA VAL A 435 12.28 30.12 2.88
C VAL A 435 13.42 29.56 3.73
N THR A 436 14.58 30.23 3.74
CA THR A 436 15.76 29.76 4.47
C THR A 436 15.55 29.75 5.98
N VAL A 437 15.00 30.84 6.55
CA VAL A 437 14.74 30.96 8.00
C VAL A 437 13.70 29.94 8.45
N VAL A 438 12.58 29.83 7.72
CA VAL A 438 11.51 28.87 8.06
C VAL A 438 12.02 27.43 8.01
N LEU A 439 12.84 27.08 7.00
CA LEU A 439 13.40 25.74 6.90
C LEU A 439 14.44 25.43 7.96
N TYR A 440 15.32 26.36 8.31
CA TYR A 440 16.25 26.14 9.42
C TYR A 440 15.50 25.99 10.74
N GLY A 441 14.44 26.77 10.97
CA GLY A 441 13.56 26.61 12.13
C GLY A 441 12.90 25.22 12.16
N TRP A 442 12.38 24.76 11.02
CA TRP A 442 11.80 23.42 10.89
C TRP A 442 12.82 22.30 11.12
N MET A 443 14.03 22.43 10.56
CA MET A 443 15.11 21.47 10.75
C MET A 443 15.54 21.42 12.21
N PHE A 444 15.69 22.57 12.86
CA PHE A 444 15.99 22.67 14.29
C PHE A 444 14.89 22.01 15.13
N PHE A 445 13.61 22.27 14.81
CA PHE A 445 12.48 21.62 15.45
C PHE A 445 12.53 20.09 15.32
N ASN A 446 12.84 19.55 14.13
CA ASN A 446 12.98 18.11 13.92
C ASN A 446 14.17 17.52 14.69
N ILE A 447 15.30 18.23 14.75
CA ILE A 447 16.46 17.80 15.56
C ILE A 447 16.06 17.69 17.03
N LEU A 448 15.35 18.70 17.56
CA LEU A 448 14.84 18.65 18.93
C LEU A 448 13.83 17.51 19.14
N LEU A 449 12.93 17.28 18.19
CA LEU A 449 11.93 16.22 18.27
C LEU A 449 12.57 14.84 18.34
N TYR A 450 13.44 14.51 17.39
CA TYR A 450 14.12 13.21 17.38
C TYR A 450 15.10 13.10 18.54
N GLY A 451 15.82 14.19 18.88
CA GLY A 451 16.68 14.26 20.05
C GLY A 451 15.93 13.96 21.34
N SER A 452 14.70 14.45 21.48
CA SER A 452 13.82 14.19 22.64
C SER A 452 13.37 12.74 22.71
N ILE A 453 13.07 12.10 21.58
CA ILE A 453 12.72 10.66 21.55
C ILE A 453 13.93 9.82 22.00
N PHE A 454 15.12 10.10 21.47
CA PHE A 454 16.33 9.41 21.87
C PHE A 454 16.68 9.66 23.34
N PHE A 455 16.67 10.92 23.79
CA PHE A 455 16.97 11.25 25.18
C PHE A 455 15.92 10.68 26.14
N GLY A 456 14.63 10.83 25.83
CA GLY A 456 13.53 10.35 26.65
C GLY A 456 13.47 8.84 26.80
N SER A 457 14.01 8.09 25.83
CA SER A 457 14.15 6.64 25.98
C SER A 457 15.04 6.22 27.16
N PHE A 458 15.96 7.10 27.58
CA PHE A 458 16.86 6.88 28.71
C PHE A 458 16.40 7.56 30.00
N THR A 459 15.19 8.15 30.07
CA THR A 459 14.72 8.83 31.28
C THR A 459 13.77 7.94 32.09
N VAL A 460 13.80 8.07 33.43
CA VAL A 460 12.89 7.32 34.32
C VAL A 460 11.44 7.71 34.07
N ASN A 461 11.14 9.01 34.12
CA ASN A 461 9.80 9.51 33.87
C ASN A 461 9.87 10.91 33.24
N TRP A 462 9.52 11.01 31.97
CA TRP A 462 9.59 12.28 31.25
C TRP A 462 8.72 13.36 31.90
N GLY A 463 9.26 14.57 32.06
CA GLY A 463 8.54 15.69 32.69
C GLY A 463 8.46 15.63 34.22
N VAL A 464 9.06 14.62 34.87
CA VAL A 464 9.11 14.50 36.33
C VAL A 464 10.52 14.15 36.81
N ASP A 465 11.10 13.08 36.27
CA ASP A 465 12.42 12.58 36.64
C ASP A 465 13.24 12.24 35.39
N TYR A 466 14.15 13.15 35.05
CA TYR A 466 15.08 13.04 33.93
C TYR A 466 16.34 12.23 34.28
N THR A 467 16.39 11.53 35.41
CA THR A 467 17.49 10.63 35.76
C THR A 467 17.69 9.58 34.68
N LEU A 468 18.94 9.39 34.26
CA LEU A 468 19.28 8.42 33.23
C LEU A 468 19.12 6.99 33.74
N THR A 469 18.38 6.17 32.99
CA THR A 469 18.12 4.77 33.29
C THR A 469 18.07 3.92 32.02
N LEU A 470 18.39 2.63 32.17
CA LEU A 470 18.19 1.61 31.15
C LEU A 470 16.94 0.77 31.42
N ASN A 471 16.18 1.07 32.47
CA ASN A 471 15.01 0.28 32.86
C ASN A 471 13.96 0.17 31.76
N ASN A 472 13.75 1.23 30.96
CA ASN A 472 12.82 1.17 29.83
C ASN A 472 13.23 0.07 28.82
N TYR A 473 14.52 -0.05 28.52
CA TYR A 473 15.04 -1.08 27.61
C TYR A 473 15.05 -2.47 28.25
N ILE A 474 15.39 -2.56 29.54
CA ILE A 474 15.37 -3.81 30.30
C ILE A 474 13.94 -4.35 30.40
N ASN A 475 12.95 -3.52 30.71
CA ASN A 475 11.55 -3.94 30.77
C ASN A 475 11.00 -4.29 29.38
N LEU A 476 11.53 -3.66 28.33
CA LEU A 476 11.10 -3.88 26.95
C LEU A 476 11.66 -5.19 26.36
N PHE A 477 12.94 -5.50 26.57
CA PHE A 477 13.64 -6.65 25.96
C PHE A 477 14.08 -7.74 26.95
N GLY A 478 13.96 -7.51 28.25
CA GLY A 478 14.42 -8.40 29.31
C GLY A 478 13.48 -9.56 29.63
N ASN A 479 12.26 -9.56 29.09
CA ASN A 479 11.27 -10.63 29.30
C ASN A 479 11.53 -11.89 28.45
N GLY A 480 12.67 -11.95 27.75
CA GLY A 480 13.07 -13.07 26.89
C GLY A 480 12.60 -12.94 25.44
N MET A 481 12.80 -13.99 24.65
CA MET A 481 12.49 -13.98 23.21
C MET A 481 11.01 -14.26 22.92
N SER A 482 10.29 -14.83 23.88
CA SER A 482 8.87 -15.22 23.78
C SER A 482 7.91 -14.17 24.30
N ASP A 483 8.39 -13.18 25.08
CA ASP A 483 7.56 -12.13 25.68
C ASP A 483 8.28 -10.76 25.59
N GLY A 484 7.53 -9.68 25.73
CA GLY A 484 8.02 -8.31 25.53
C GLY A 484 8.11 -7.92 24.05
N ALA A 485 9.15 -7.16 23.69
CA ALA A 485 9.26 -6.53 22.36
C ALA A 485 9.92 -7.39 21.27
N TRP A 486 10.65 -8.44 21.64
CA TRP A 486 11.34 -9.30 20.68
C TRP A 486 10.38 -9.98 19.69
N PRO A 487 9.28 -10.64 20.15
CA PRO A 487 8.32 -11.24 19.23
C PRO A 487 7.76 -10.22 18.24
N SER A 488 7.32 -9.06 18.73
CA SER A 488 6.70 -8.05 17.87
C SER A 488 7.67 -7.45 16.86
N LEU A 489 8.94 -7.25 17.23
CA LEU A 489 9.97 -6.75 16.32
C LEU A 489 10.24 -7.77 15.20
N ILE A 490 10.40 -9.04 15.55
CA ILE A 490 10.70 -10.13 14.60
C ILE A 490 9.51 -10.38 13.68
N THR A 491 8.30 -10.47 14.23
CA THR A 491 7.06 -10.62 13.46
C THR A 491 6.92 -9.48 12.43
N THR A 492 7.20 -8.23 12.83
CA THR A 492 7.17 -7.09 11.90
C THR A 492 8.19 -7.24 10.78
N MET A 493 9.44 -7.63 11.11
CA MET A 493 10.49 -7.84 10.11
C MET A 493 10.16 -8.99 9.16
N ILE A 494 9.63 -10.10 9.66
CA ILE A 494 9.21 -11.25 8.83
C ILE A 494 8.07 -10.82 7.91
N TYR A 495 7.03 -10.17 8.43
CA TYR A 495 5.88 -9.75 7.64
C TYR A 495 6.28 -8.72 6.58
N ALA A 496 7.10 -7.73 6.92
CA ALA A 496 7.63 -6.76 5.97
C ALA A 496 8.56 -7.42 4.93
N GLY A 497 9.37 -8.39 5.35
CA GLY A 497 10.26 -9.17 4.50
C GLY A 497 9.52 -10.06 3.49
N ILE A 498 8.32 -10.55 3.82
CA ILE A 498 7.44 -11.28 2.91
C ILE A 498 6.64 -10.31 2.03
N ALA A 499 6.08 -9.25 2.62
CA ALA A 499 5.19 -8.33 1.92
C ALA A 499 5.93 -7.50 0.85
N ALA A 500 7.17 -7.07 1.10
CA ALA A 500 7.90 -6.20 0.17
C ALA A 500 8.24 -6.87 -1.19
N PRO A 501 8.79 -8.10 -1.24
CA PRO A 501 8.98 -8.83 -2.50
C PRO A 501 7.66 -9.12 -3.22
N MET A 502 6.62 -9.52 -2.50
CA MET A 502 5.30 -9.77 -3.10
C MET A 502 4.71 -8.50 -3.71
N THR A 503 4.85 -7.36 -3.03
CA THR A 503 4.44 -6.05 -3.52
C THR A 503 5.18 -5.67 -4.80
N ALA A 504 6.51 -5.85 -4.83
CA ALA A 504 7.33 -5.56 -6.01
C ALA A 504 6.96 -6.48 -7.19
N LEU A 505 6.74 -7.77 -6.92
CA LEU A 505 6.34 -8.76 -7.91
C LEU A 505 4.98 -8.43 -8.54
N PHE A 506 3.94 -8.26 -7.72
CA PHE A 506 2.59 -7.95 -8.21
C PHE A 506 2.54 -6.58 -8.86
N GLY A 507 3.17 -5.57 -8.26
CA GLY A 507 3.23 -4.23 -8.83
C GLY A 507 3.89 -4.21 -10.20
N LEU A 508 5.00 -4.92 -10.38
CA LEU A 508 5.66 -5.04 -11.67
C LEU A 508 4.84 -5.83 -12.70
N LEU A 509 4.21 -6.94 -12.27
CA LEU A 509 3.41 -7.78 -13.15
C LEU A 509 2.17 -7.02 -13.66
N ILE A 510 1.50 -6.27 -12.78
CA ILE A 510 0.42 -5.35 -13.16
C ILE A 510 0.94 -4.26 -14.09
N ALA A 511 2.06 -3.61 -13.75
CA ALA A 511 2.64 -2.57 -14.61
C ALA A 511 2.99 -3.11 -16.01
N TYR A 512 3.53 -4.32 -16.12
CA TYR A 512 3.83 -4.97 -17.39
C TYR A 512 2.56 -5.18 -18.22
N VAL A 513 1.53 -5.78 -17.63
CA VAL A 513 0.25 -6.01 -18.31
C VAL A 513 -0.39 -4.69 -18.74
N VAL A 514 -0.39 -3.69 -17.87
CA VAL A 514 -0.97 -2.37 -18.16
C VAL A 514 -0.18 -1.63 -19.25
N VAL A 515 1.15 -1.62 -19.22
CA VAL A 515 1.97 -0.83 -20.15
C VAL A 515 2.15 -1.51 -21.50
N ARG A 516 2.44 -2.82 -21.51
CA ARG A 516 2.84 -3.53 -22.73
C ARG A 516 1.66 -4.13 -23.50
N GLN A 517 0.51 -4.34 -22.85
CA GLN A 517 -0.65 -4.99 -23.45
C GLN A 517 -1.81 -4.02 -23.70
N GLN A 518 -2.63 -4.35 -24.70
CA GLN A 518 -3.87 -3.65 -25.03
C GLN A 518 -5.02 -4.65 -24.93
N PHE A 519 -5.98 -4.37 -24.05
CA PHE A 519 -7.12 -5.25 -23.81
C PHE A 519 -8.33 -4.46 -23.33
N TYR A 520 -9.51 -5.06 -23.51
CA TYR A 520 -10.77 -4.51 -23.04
C TYR A 520 -10.81 -4.49 -21.51
N GLY A 521 -11.16 -3.34 -20.91
CA GLY A 521 -11.19 -3.19 -19.45
C GLY A 521 -9.86 -2.76 -18.80
N LYS A 522 -8.82 -2.46 -19.57
CA LYS A 522 -7.53 -1.94 -19.04
C LYS A 522 -7.70 -0.75 -18.09
N LYS A 523 -8.54 0.23 -18.43
CA LYS A 523 -8.85 1.38 -17.56
C LYS A 523 -9.52 0.98 -16.25
N VAL A 524 -10.32 -0.08 -16.24
CA VAL A 524 -10.96 -0.60 -15.02
C VAL A 524 -9.89 -1.19 -14.11
N ILE A 525 -8.94 -1.97 -14.64
CA ILE A 525 -7.83 -2.50 -13.83
C ILE A 525 -6.94 -1.37 -13.29
N GLU A 526 -6.59 -0.39 -14.13
CA GLU A 526 -5.87 0.80 -13.68
C GLU A 526 -6.61 1.51 -12.53
N PHE A 527 -7.92 1.74 -12.69
CA PHE A 527 -8.73 2.38 -11.66
C PHE A 527 -8.84 1.53 -10.37
N SER A 528 -9.15 0.24 -10.50
CA SER A 528 -9.30 -0.68 -9.36
C SER A 528 -7.99 -0.90 -8.60
N THR A 529 -6.84 -0.87 -9.28
CA THR A 529 -5.54 -0.96 -8.59
C THR A 529 -5.19 0.34 -7.88
N MET A 530 -5.57 1.50 -8.43
CA MET A 530 -5.41 2.76 -7.72
C MET A 530 -6.39 2.91 -6.53
N LEU A 531 -7.53 2.22 -6.55
CA LEU A 531 -8.48 2.16 -5.44
C LEU A 531 -7.81 1.77 -4.11
N CYS A 532 -6.80 0.88 -4.13
CA CYS A 532 -6.01 0.53 -2.94
C CYS A 532 -5.41 1.73 -2.21
N PHE A 533 -5.01 2.76 -2.96
CA PHE A 533 -4.46 3.97 -2.38
C PHE A 533 -5.56 4.89 -1.82
N ALA A 534 -6.74 4.83 -2.42
CA ALA A 534 -7.90 5.61 -2.00
C ALA A 534 -8.57 5.02 -0.75
N VAL A 535 -8.53 3.71 -0.52
CA VAL A 535 -9.14 3.10 0.68
C VAL A 535 -8.31 3.48 1.93
N PRO A 536 -8.89 4.21 2.89
CA PRO A 536 -8.21 4.60 4.12
C PRO A 536 -7.80 3.38 4.95
N GLY A 537 -6.70 3.48 5.71
CA GLY A 537 -6.17 2.32 6.43
C GLY A 537 -7.14 1.74 7.46
N THR A 538 -7.84 2.58 8.22
CA THR A 538 -8.85 2.14 9.18
C THR A 538 -10.00 1.40 8.49
N VAL A 539 -10.54 1.97 7.41
CA VAL A 539 -11.55 1.35 6.54
C VAL A 539 -11.07 0.00 6.01
N ALA A 540 -9.81 -0.07 5.54
CA ALA A 540 -9.20 -1.31 5.08
C ALA A 540 -9.14 -2.37 6.19
N GLY A 541 -8.78 -1.99 7.43
CA GLY A 541 -8.77 -2.88 8.58
C GLY A 541 -10.16 -3.46 8.87
N VAL A 542 -11.16 -2.58 9.02
CA VAL A 542 -12.55 -2.99 9.30
C VAL A 542 -13.11 -3.87 8.18
N SER A 543 -12.95 -3.44 6.92
CA SER A 543 -13.43 -4.21 5.76
C SER A 543 -12.79 -5.59 5.64
N TYR A 544 -11.49 -5.73 5.99
CA TYR A 544 -10.82 -7.02 5.96
C TYR A 544 -11.36 -7.97 7.03
N ILE A 545 -11.61 -7.49 8.26
CA ILE A 545 -12.29 -8.30 9.27
C ILE A 545 -13.66 -8.74 8.73
N LEU A 546 -14.49 -7.81 8.28
CA LEU A 546 -15.85 -8.11 7.83
C LEU A 546 -15.87 -9.09 6.65
N ALA A 547 -14.90 -9.00 5.75
CA ALA A 547 -14.79 -9.86 4.57
C ALA A 547 -14.27 -11.26 4.89
N PHE A 548 -13.33 -11.39 5.83
CA PHE A 548 -12.57 -12.63 6.04
C PHE A 548 -12.77 -13.27 7.42
N ASN A 549 -13.77 -12.82 8.18
CA ASN A 549 -14.17 -13.43 9.45
C ASN A 549 -15.21 -14.55 9.29
N ASN A 550 -15.83 -14.66 8.11
CA ASN A 550 -16.87 -15.65 7.81
C ASN A 550 -16.58 -16.34 6.47
N ALA A 551 -17.32 -17.41 6.17
CA ALA A 551 -17.32 -18.04 4.85
C ALA A 551 -17.53 -16.99 3.74
N PRO A 552 -16.89 -17.11 2.58
CA PRO A 552 -16.19 -18.31 2.10
C PRO A 552 -14.72 -18.45 2.50
N ILE A 553 -14.05 -17.38 2.94
CA ILE A 553 -12.60 -17.41 3.22
C ILE A 553 -12.35 -16.88 4.63
N TYR A 554 -11.80 -17.74 5.50
CA TYR A 554 -11.41 -17.39 6.86
C TYR A 554 -9.93 -17.02 6.91
N LEU A 555 -9.62 -15.75 7.17
CA LEU A 555 -8.25 -15.27 7.38
C LEU A 555 -8.07 -14.52 8.69
N THR A 556 -9.16 -14.08 9.32
CA THR A 556 -9.11 -13.36 10.60
C THR A 556 -8.36 -14.19 11.64
N GLY A 557 -7.47 -13.53 12.39
CA GLY A 557 -6.64 -14.19 13.41
C GLY A 557 -5.31 -14.75 12.90
N THR A 558 -5.14 -14.90 11.58
CA THR A 558 -3.92 -15.49 10.98
C THR A 558 -2.88 -14.44 10.59
N ALA A 559 -1.61 -14.82 10.47
CA ALA A 559 -0.57 -13.96 9.89
C ALA A 559 -0.87 -13.56 8.43
N ALA A 560 -1.62 -14.38 7.69
CA ALA A 560 -1.89 -14.18 6.28
C ALA A 560 -2.71 -12.91 6.01
N ILE A 561 -3.74 -12.62 6.83
CA ILE A 561 -4.57 -11.42 6.64
C ILE A 561 -3.74 -10.13 6.78
N VAL A 562 -2.77 -10.12 7.70
CA VAL A 562 -1.87 -8.99 7.95
C VAL A 562 -0.93 -8.80 6.75
N VAL A 563 -0.26 -9.88 6.30
CA VAL A 563 0.67 -9.82 5.16
C VAL A 563 -0.05 -9.44 3.87
N ILE A 564 -1.22 -10.03 3.59
CA ILE A 564 -2.03 -9.70 2.40
C ILE A 564 -2.46 -8.23 2.46
N SER A 565 -2.92 -7.74 3.61
CA SER A 565 -3.28 -6.32 3.79
C SER A 565 -2.09 -5.40 3.52
N MET A 566 -0.89 -5.75 4.02
CA MET A 566 0.35 -5.00 3.73
C MET A 566 0.68 -5.00 2.22
N VAL A 567 0.58 -6.15 1.56
CA VAL A 567 0.86 -6.28 0.12
C VAL A 567 -0.11 -5.43 -0.68
N MET A 568 -1.41 -5.66 -0.55
CA MET A 568 -2.43 -5.04 -1.39
C MET A 568 -2.45 -3.52 -1.24
N ARG A 569 -2.22 -3.00 -0.02
CA ARG A 569 -2.13 -1.56 0.23
C ARG A 569 -0.87 -0.92 -0.39
N ASN A 570 0.22 -1.68 -0.54
CA ASN A 570 1.48 -1.17 -1.07
C ASN A 570 1.68 -1.44 -2.58
N VAL A 571 0.89 -2.33 -3.20
CA VAL A 571 0.93 -2.64 -4.65
C VAL A 571 0.95 -1.40 -5.56
N PRO A 572 0.16 -0.32 -5.32
CA PRO A 572 0.17 0.86 -6.18
C PRO A 572 1.53 1.55 -6.32
N VAL A 573 2.41 1.38 -5.34
CA VAL A 573 3.78 1.90 -5.42
C VAL A 573 4.59 1.11 -6.45
N GLY A 574 4.50 -0.22 -6.39
CA GLY A 574 5.16 -1.09 -7.36
C GLY A 574 4.62 -0.92 -8.78
N ILE A 575 3.31 -0.67 -8.93
CA ILE A 575 2.72 -0.33 -10.23
C ILE A 575 3.34 0.95 -10.79
N ARG A 576 3.37 2.04 -10.01
CA ARG A 576 3.92 3.33 -10.47
C ARG A 576 5.41 3.24 -10.82
N SER A 577 6.18 2.56 -9.98
CA SER A 577 7.60 2.33 -10.23
C SER A 577 7.81 1.48 -11.49
N GLY A 578 7.01 0.43 -11.67
CA GLY A 578 7.01 -0.42 -12.86
C GLY A 578 6.65 0.34 -14.13
N ILE A 579 5.61 1.18 -14.10
CA ILE A 579 5.20 2.02 -15.24
C ILE A 579 6.33 3.00 -15.61
N ALA A 580 6.92 3.67 -14.62
CA ALA A 580 8.03 4.60 -14.85
C ALA A 580 9.26 3.89 -15.44
N GLY A 581 9.60 2.70 -14.92
CA GLY A 581 10.72 1.90 -15.44
C GLY A 581 10.46 1.36 -16.84
N LEU A 582 9.29 0.78 -17.10
CA LEU A 582 8.91 0.24 -18.41
C LEU A 582 8.75 1.35 -19.47
N GLY A 583 8.30 2.54 -19.07
CA GLY A 583 8.16 3.68 -19.97
C GLY A 583 9.50 4.20 -20.52
N GLN A 584 10.62 3.87 -19.86
CA GLN A 584 11.98 4.18 -20.36
C GLN A 584 12.51 3.12 -21.32
N LEU A 585 11.89 1.94 -21.38
CA LEU A 585 12.31 0.83 -22.22
C LEU A 585 11.52 0.82 -23.52
N ASP A 586 12.23 0.90 -24.65
CA ASP A 586 11.61 0.83 -25.97
C ASP A 586 10.88 -0.52 -26.15
N LYS A 587 9.75 -0.50 -26.85
CA LYS A 587 8.94 -1.69 -27.11
C LYS A 587 9.61 -2.65 -28.09
N SER A 588 10.52 -2.16 -28.93
CA SER A 588 11.32 -2.96 -29.86
C SER A 588 12.11 -4.09 -29.20
N LEU A 589 12.49 -3.95 -27.92
CA LEU A 589 13.15 -5.02 -27.16
C LEU A 589 12.24 -6.26 -27.00
N ASP A 590 10.95 -6.01 -26.74
CA ASP A 590 9.95 -7.06 -26.59
C ASP A 590 9.69 -7.71 -27.97
N GLU A 591 9.54 -6.90 -29.02
CA GLU A 591 9.27 -7.34 -30.39
C GLU A 591 10.43 -8.14 -31.00
N ALA A 592 11.68 -7.74 -30.73
CA ALA A 592 12.88 -8.47 -31.14
C ALA A 592 12.97 -9.85 -30.48
N SER A 593 12.67 -9.93 -29.18
CA SER A 593 12.66 -11.20 -28.45
C SER A 593 11.57 -12.15 -28.98
N LEU A 594 10.35 -11.64 -29.15
CA LEU A 594 9.23 -12.41 -29.69
C LEU A 594 9.49 -12.87 -31.13
N SER A 595 10.18 -12.07 -31.95
CA SER A 595 10.57 -12.44 -33.33
C SER A 595 11.55 -13.61 -33.37
N LEU A 596 12.37 -13.78 -32.33
CA LEU A 596 13.26 -14.93 -32.12
C LEU A 596 12.54 -16.15 -31.52
N ARG A 597 11.20 -16.12 -31.47
CA ARG A 597 10.34 -17.16 -30.88
C ARG A 597 10.53 -17.36 -29.37
N ALA A 598 11.08 -16.37 -28.67
CA ALA A 598 11.01 -16.37 -27.21
C ALA A 598 9.56 -16.11 -26.75
N SER A 599 9.19 -16.71 -25.63
CA SER A 599 7.92 -16.46 -24.94
C SER A 599 7.96 -15.17 -24.12
N SER A 600 6.82 -14.56 -23.81
CA SER A 600 6.79 -13.35 -22.96
C SER A 600 7.42 -13.59 -21.59
N TRP A 601 7.31 -14.80 -21.02
CA TRP A 601 8.02 -15.16 -19.79
C TRP A 601 9.55 -15.06 -19.94
N GLN A 602 10.10 -15.55 -21.06
CA GLN A 602 11.53 -15.43 -21.36
C GLN A 602 11.93 -13.98 -21.57
N THR A 603 11.15 -13.20 -22.32
CA THR A 603 11.38 -11.75 -22.51
C THR A 603 11.42 -11.04 -21.15
N ILE A 604 10.46 -11.32 -20.28
CA ILE A 604 10.41 -10.74 -18.94
C ILE A 604 11.64 -11.17 -18.13
N ARG A 605 11.91 -12.47 -18.06
CA ARG A 605 12.95 -13.02 -17.19
C ARG A 605 14.36 -12.59 -17.59
N TYR A 606 14.65 -12.57 -18.90
CA TYR A 606 16.00 -12.39 -19.42
C TYR A 606 16.28 -10.97 -19.92
N ILE A 607 15.26 -10.18 -20.30
CA ILE A 607 15.45 -8.83 -20.85
C ILE A 607 14.89 -7.78 -19.87
N ILE A 608 13.59 -7.86 -19.56
CA ILE A 608 12.91 -6.80 -18.82
C ILE A 608 13.34 -6.77 -17.33
N LEU A 609 13.35 -7.91 -16.63
CA LEU A 609 13.73 -7.97 -15.21
C LEU A 609 15.16 -7.45 -14.96
N PRO A 610 16.20 -7.83 -15.73
CA PRO A 610 17.54 -7.27 -15.57
C PRO A 610 17.62 -5.75 -15.79
N LEU A 611 16.86 -5.24 -16.77
CA LEU A 611 16.81 -3.80 -17.08
C LEU A 611 16.06 -3.02 -15.98
N LEU A 612 15.00 -3.60 -15.42
CA LEU A 612 14.20 -3.01 -14.35
C LEU A 612 14.75 -3.21 -12.93
N ARG A 613 15.90 -3.88 -12.75
CA ARG A 613 16.52 -4.09 -11.42
C ARG A 613 16.54 -2.83 -10.55
N PRO A 614 16.91 -1.62 -11.03
CA PRO A 614 16.90 -0.42 -10.20
C PRO A 614 15.51 -0.03 -9.70
N ALA A 615 14.49 -0.16 -10.56
CA ALA A 615 13.10 0.11 -10.20
C ALA A 615 12.55 -0.94 -9.22
N ILE A 616 12.91 -2.21 -9.42
CA ILE A 616 12.52 -3.31 -8.51
C ILE A 616 13.13 -3.10 -7.13
N LEU A 617 14.43 -2.83 -7.05
CA LEU A 617 15.12 -2.59 -5.77
C LEU A 617 14.54 -1.37 -5.05
N SER A 618 14.34 -0.25 -5.76
CA SER A 618 13.72 0.93 -5.16
C SER A 618 12.30 0.65 -4.64
N THR A 619 11.52 -0.16 -5.36
CA THR A 619 10.17 -0.58 -4.93
C THR A 619 10.23 -1.48 -3.71
N LEU A 620 11.18 -2.41 -3.66
CA LEU A 620 11.35 -3.35 -2.56
C LEU A 620 11.69 -2.59 -1.28
N VAL A 621 12.69 -1.70 -1.31
CA VAL A 621 13.08 -0.86 -0.17
C VAL A 621 11.92 -0.03 0.32
N TYR A 622 11.23 0.66 -0.60
CA TYR A 622 10.09 1.49 -0.23
C TYR A 622 8.96 0.65 0.39
N SER A 623 8.62 -0.49 -0.21
CA SER A 623 7.54 -1.36 0.27
C SER A 623 7.87 -1.96 1.62
N PHE A 624 9.14 -2.30 1.86
CA PHE A 624 9.63 -2.77 3.15
C PHE A 624 9.48 -1.69 4.23
N VAL A 625 9.94 -0.46 3.95
CA VAL A 625 9.81 0.69 4.86
C VAL A 625 8.34 0.99 5.16
N ARG A 626 7.48 0.95 4.14
CA ARG A 626 6.04 1.18 4.28
C ARG A 626 5.36 0.07 5.09
N ALA A 627 5.75 -1.19 4.89
CA ALA A 627 5.20 -2.31 5.65
C ALA A 627 5.59 -2.24 7.13
N MET A 628 6.85 -1.94 7.45
CA MET A 628 7.36 -1.80 8.83
C MET A 628 6.66 -0.69 9.62
N THR A 629 6.27 0.40 8.95
CA THR A 629 5.68 1.59 9.59
C THR A 629 4.15 1.62 9.52
N THR A 630 3.51 0.61 8.94
CA THR A 630 2.05 0.58 8.82
C THR A 630 1.39 0.26 10.17
N VAL A 631 0.34 1.00 10.51
CA VAL A 631 -0.44 0.79 11.75
C VAL A 631 -1.94 0.76 11.45
N SER A 632 -2.45 1.73 10.69
CA SER A 632 -3.90 2.04 10.62
C SER A 632 -4.80 0.87 10.20
N ALA A 633 -4.38 0.01 9.27
CA ALA A 633 -5.15 -1.18 8.89
C ALA A 633 -4.83 -2.38 9.79
N ILE A 634 -3.59 -2.47 10.23
CA ILE A 634 -3.04 -3.65 10.90
C ILE A 634 -3.55 -3.75 12.34
N ILE A 635 -3.78 -2.63 13.03
CA ILE A 635 -4.28 -2.62 14.41
C ILE A 635 -5.59 -3.39 14.59
N PHE A 636 -6.43 -3.44 13.54
CA PHE A 636 -7.68 -4.20 13.51
C PHE A 636 -7.45 -5.70 13.29
N LEU A 637 -6.35 -6.07 12.64
CA LEU A 637 -6.11 -7.42 12.12
C LEU A 637 -5.19 -8.26 13.01
N VAL A 638 -4.46 -7.62 13.92
CA VAL A 638 -3.48 -8.30 14.78
C VAL A 638 -4.15 -8.96 15.98
N THR A 639 -3.61 -10.11 16.33
CA THR A 639 -3.90 -10.85 17.56
C THR A 639 -2.68 -10.79 18.49
N PRO A 640 -2.77 -11.26 19.75
CA PRO A 640 -1.62 -11.35 20.64
C PRO A 640 -0.42 -12.10 20.02
N GLU A 641 -0.68 -13.14 19.22
CA GLU A 641 0.35 -13.96 18.56
C GLU A 641 0.94 -13.30 17.31
N THR A 642 0.13 -12.55 16.56
CA THR A 642 0.53 -11.88 15.31
C THR A 642 0.88 -10.41 15.49
N ARG A 643 1.06 -9.97 16.74
CA ARG A 643 1.29 -8.57 17.13
C ARG A 643 2.54 -8.01 16.45
N VAL A 644 2.39 -6.88 15.77
CA VAL A 644 3.51 -6.14 15.17
C VAL A 644 4.02 -5.04 16.10
N ALA A 645 5.24 -4.57 15.86
CA ALA A 645 5.93 -3.56 16.66
C ALA A 645 5.12 -2.27 16.79
N THR A 646 4.48 -1.83 15.70
CA THR A 646 3.69 -0.61 15.71
C THR A 646 2.45 -0.71 16.60
N SER A 647 1.70 -1.82 16.52
CA SER A 647 0.60 -2.12 17.45
C SER A 647 1.11 -2.31 18.87
N TYR A 648 2.32 -2.86 19.04
CA TYR A 648 2.89 -3.04 20.37
C TYR A 648 3.11 -1.72 21.06
N ILE A 649 3.78 -0.79 20.38
CA ILE A 649 4.07 0.54 20.91
C ILE A 649 2.77 1.29 21.20
N LEU A 650 1.79 1.20 20.30
CA LEU A 650 0.52 1.88 20.47
C LEU A 650 -0.22 1.42 21.74
N ASN A 651 -0.31 0.12 21.99
CA ASN A 651 -0.94 -0.39 23.21
C ASN A 651 -0.19 0.10 24.47
N ARG A 652 1.15 0.19 24.43
CA ARG A 652 1.93 0.75 25.56
C ARG A 652 1.64 2.22 25.80
N VAL A 653 1.32 2.98 24.74
CA VAL A 653 0.86 4.37 24.88
C VAL A 653 -0.53 4.43 25.50
N GLU A 654 -1.44 3.55 25.09
CA GLU A 654 -2.79 3.44 25.67
C GLU A 654 -2.73 3.04 27.16
N ASP A 655 -1.82 2.15 27.53
CA ASP A 655 -1.56 1.73 28.93
C ASP A 655 -0.86 2.83 29.78
N GLY A 656 -0.47 3.95 29.17
CA GLY A 656 0.24 5.05 29.84
C GLY A 656 1.73 4.78 30.08
N GLU A 657 2.29 3.69 29.53
CA GLU A 657 3.69 3.30 29.61
C GLU A 657 4.57 4.04 28.58
N TYR A 658 4.52 5.38 28.62
CA TYR A 658 5.21 6.24 27.64
C TYR A 658 6.71 5.97 27.55
N GLY A 659 7.40 5.71 28.67
CA GLY A 659 8.84 5.42 28.68
C GLY A 659 9.20 4.19 27.84
N ILE A 660 8.40 3.12 27.93
CA ILE A 660 8.56 1.89 27.14
C ILE A 660 8.24 2.16 25.67
N ALA A 661 7.16 2.90 25.40
CA ALA A 661 6.77 3.26 24.04
C ALA A 661 7.84 4.11 23.32
N ILE A 662 8.44 5.08 24.01
CA ILE A 662 9.50 5.94 23.48
C ILE A 662 10.78 5.14 23.24
N ALA A 663 11.16 4.26 24.17
CA ALA A 663 12.32 3.38 24.00
C ALA A 663 12.17 2.41 22.83
N TYR A 664 10.99 1.84 22.63
CA TYR A 664 10.76 1.03 21.44
C TYR A 664 10.72 1.88 20.17
N GLY A 665 10.14 3.09 20.25
CA GLY A 665 10.18 4.04 19.15
C GLY A 665 11.60 4.40 18.69
N SER A 666 12.51 4.66 19.63
CA SER A 666 13.92 4.93 19.32
C SER A 666 14.61 3.73 18.67
N VAL A 667 14.36 2.51 19.15
CA VAL A 667 14.89 1.27 18.56
C VAL A 667 14.39 1.07 17.14
N LEU A 668 13.09 1.26 16.89
CA LEU A 668 12.55 1.16 15.54
C LEU A 668 13.19 2.18 14.60
N ILE A 669 13.43 3.42 15.03
CA ILE A 669 14.13 4.42 14.21
C ILE A 669 15.53 3.91 13.84
N VAL A 670 16.29 3.39 14.82
CA VAL A 670 17.65 2.88 14.59
C VAL A 670 17.65 1.68 13.64
N VAL A 671 16.77 0.70 13.88
CA VAL A 671 16.62 -0.49 13.03
C VAL A 671 16.25 -0.08 11.60
N MET A 672 15.31 0.84 11.44
CA MET A 672 14.88 1.33 10.13
C MET A 672 16.00 2.06 9.39
N LEU A 673 16.76 2.94 10.07
CA LEU A 673 17.91 3.61 9.47
C LEU A 673 19.00 2.60 9.08
N ALA A 674 19.29 1.61 9.91
CA ALA A 674 20.27 0.56 9.61
C ALA A 674 19.86 -0.24 8.36
N ILE A 675 18.58 -0.62 8.26
CA ILE A 675 18.07 -1.36 7.10
C ILE A 675 18.12 -0.52 5.82
N ILE A 676 17.74 0.76 5.88
CA ILE A 676 17.82 1.66 4.73
C ILE A 676 19.27 1.84 4.27
N LEU A 677 20.21 2.05 5.19
CA LEU A 677 21.63 2.18 4.88
C LEU A 677 22.18 0.89 4.26
N LEU A 678 21.76 -0.28 4.77
CA LEU A 678 22.14 -1.58 4.21
C LEU A 678 21.60 -1.73 2.78
N PHE A 679 20.35 -1.36 2.52
CA PHE A 679 19.79 -1.38 1.17
C PHE A 679 20.49 -0.40 0.23
N ASP A 680 20.76 0.84 0.69
CA ASP A 680 21.46 1.83 -0.11
C ASP A 680 22.89 1.40 -0.43
N PHE A 681 23.57 0.70 0.49
CA PHE A 681 24.87 0.07 0.23
C PHE A 681 24.77 -0.97 -0.90
N TRP A 682 23.82 -1.91 -0.80
CA TRP A 682 23.60 -2.94 -1.83
C TRP A 682 23.23 -2.35 -3.20
N VAL A 683 22.39 -1.31 -3.22
CA VAL A 683 21.97 -0.62 -4.45
C VAL A 683 23.08 0.27 -5.01
N GLY A 684 23.89 0.87 -4.14
CA GLY A 684 25.04 1.71 -4.48
C GLY A 684 26.12 0.90 -5.19
N GLU A 685 26.47 -0.27 -4.67
CA GLU A 685 27.40 -1.20 -5.32
C GLU A 685 26.91 -1.64 -6.70
N ALA A 686 25.61 -1.89 -6.86
CA ALA A 686 25.02 -2.24 -8.16
C ALA A 686 25.13 -1.11 -9.20
N ARG A 687 25.09 0.18 -8.78
CA ARG A 687 25.31 1.33 -9.65
C ARG A 687 26.79 1.54 -9.99
N VAL A 688 27.69 1.36 -9.02
CA VAL A 688 29.14 1.52 -9.19
C VAL A 688 29.74 0.39 -10.04
N ALA A 689 29.25 -0.85 -9.90
CA ALA A 689 29.69 -1.99 -10.70
C ALA A 689 29.40 -1.80 -12.21
N ARG A 690 28.24 -1.22 -12.58
CA ARG A 690 27.92 -0.86 -13.98
C ARG A 690 28.80 0.27 -14.52
N SER A 691 29.15 1.25 -13.69
CA SER A 691 30.09 2.30 -14.10
C SER A 691 31.49 1.75 -14.37
N ARG A 692 31.92 0.70 -13.64
CA ARG A 692 33.21 0.04 -13.87
C ARG A 692 33.20 -0.88 -15.08
N SER A 693 32.10 -1.60 -15.36
CA SER A 693 32.00 -2.44 -16.56
C SER A 693 32.01 -1.61 -17.85
N ASN A 694 31.29 -0.49 -17.88
CA ASN A 694 31.28 0.40 -19.05
C ASN A 694 32.64 1.09 -19.29
N ASN A 695 33.45 1.29 -18.24
CA ASN A 695 34.81 1.86 -18.38
C ASN A 695 35.88 0.81 -18.71
N GLN A 696 35.55 -0.49 -18.69
CA GLN A 696 36.46 -1.57 -19.10
C GLN A 696 36.21 -2.03 -20.55
N GLU A 697 35.05 -1.71 -21.13
CA GLU A 697 34.72 -1.94 -22.54
C GLU A 697 34.97 -0.72 -23.45
N SER A 698 35.34 0.43 -22.88
CA SER A 698 35.87 1.61 -23.59
C SER A 698 37.38 1.66 -23.51
#